data_AF-A0A9E6UWN5-F1
#
_entry.id   AF-A0A9E6UWN5-F1
#
_cell.length_a   1.000
_cell.length_b   1.000
_cell.length_c   1.000
_cell.angle_alpha   90.00
_cell.angle_beta   90.00
_cell.angle_gamma   90.00
#
_symmetry.space_group_name_H-M   'P 1'
#
loop_
_entity.id
_entity.type
_entity.pdbx_description
1 polymer ?
#
loop_
_entity_poly.entity_id
_entity_poly.type
_entity_poly.pdbx_seq_one_letter_code
_entity_poly.pdbx_strand_id
1 'polypeptide(L)'
;MSQNQTSPQIERSLHLLTLSAKSEQALFDLAIRYQKFLQAETASLADICFSANTRRSHFEHRLSVICNSQDQLQENLFNFTAGYQLPTVINGQSPKNPPPLTFLFTGQSSQYINMGRQLYEQAPIFRQIIDQANEILLPYLETPLIEILYPQTEDDSLINQTIYTQPALFALEYALTQLWQSWGIKPAIVIGHSLGEYVAACVAGAFSFEEGLKLVAKRAILMQSLPENGQMAAVFADLKTVETAIQPYLEKISIAAINSPQNTVISGVGETIETVIATLENQGIETRRLKVSHAFHSPLMESMLSEFAEYIKEVKFQPLQIPLISNLTGQIIAPGQILDSNYWLRQIREPVKFMTGINTLFELGYEVFLEIGAKPVLSSLGKHCQQENPATWLSSLEYDQENWQSLFISLANLYIQGVKINWKGFDQPYTRNVLPLPTYPFQRQRYWFDTINNHENQPRNNILNNHPNQQEQNISMTTITNDNKQAIVLQKVRALVAKFLKAKPEEIDIHLSFLEMGADSIAMLDAIRAIENTYNFKITIRQLFEELPNIQSLANHIADNLSSEWINANLQEFTSTPAAKVETIKVETTTQSNIPLTSSENGIEQIMRQQLELVSQSLSAVVSQQLEFLQKNGLATSNNHHQNGNLVNNKPTEKPVIAVNNNQPKTNGNKPSVNSGNNGIYNINLQLTPEQESHLKTLITRYNQKTQTSKQRAQTYRPVLSDSRAAAGFRISTKEMVYPIIGQKAAGSKFWDIDGNEYLDITMGFGVLLFGHAPSFITQALQSQIETGLQIGPQSPLAGEVAELICELTGMERVTFCNSGTEAVMTGLRLARTATGRNKIAIFKGAYHGHFDGILARASNGNHTALPLTLGVSEHSIEDVIVLDYGTPESLEILHSCANELAAVLVEPVQSRHPDLQPQEFLTALRQVTANNGSALILDEVITGFRIHPRGAQAWFDIDADMTIYGKIIGGGMPIGVVAGKAAYMNGIDGGLWEYGDNSYPQAEKTFFAGTFNKNHTGMAAARAVLQHLKEQGSKLQLQLNQRTTYLANTLNDYFQAENVPIKIIHFGSLFRFTFTGNLDLLFYHLLLNGVYIWEGRNCFISTAHTDQDIEFLIQAVKNSVEELRTGGFLPKQQTNQTITKSEGILIP
;
A
#
# COMPACT_ATOMS: atom_id res chain seq x y z
N MET A 1 -29.73 -41.88 -28.86
CA MET A 1 -28.71 -41.57 -27.83
C MET A 1 -28.36 -40.09 -27.98
N SER A 2 -28.65 -39.27 -26.98
CA SER A 2 -28.35 -37.83 -27.00
C SER A 2 -26.96 -37.58 -26.42
N GLN A 3 -25.99 -37.22 -27.26
CA GLN A 3 -24.74 -36.66 -26.77
C GLN A 3 -25.00 -35.22 -26.31
N ASN A 4 -24.71 -34.92 -25.04
CA ASN A 4 -24.68 -33.55 -24.57
C ASN A 4 -23.47 -32.84 -25.19
N GLN A 5 -23.69 -32.06 -26.25
CA GLN A 5 -22.72 -31.07 -26.68
C GLN A 5 -22.70 -29.94 -25.64
N THR A 6 -21.85 -30.09 -24.63
CA THR A 6 -21.39 -28.95 -23.83
C THR A 6 -20.76 -27.94 -24.78
N SER A 7 -21.25 -26.69 -24.75
CA SER A 7 -20.61 -25.59 -25.47
C SER A 7 -19.12 -25.54 -25.11
N PRO A 8 -18.20 -25.40 -26.08
CA PRO A 8 -16.77 -25.44 -25.79
C PRO A 8 -16.43 -24.33 -24.80
N GLN A 9 -15.76 -24.70 -23.70
CA GLN A 9 -15.28 -23.75 -22.71
C GLN A 9 -14.23 -22.85 -23.37
N ILE A 10 -14.52 -21.55 -23.46
CA ILE A 10 -13.61 -20.58 -24.06
C ILE A 10 -12.34 -20.52 -23.20
N GLU A 11 -11.18 -20.62 -23.85
CA GLU A 11 -9.85 -20.62 -23.23
C GLU A 11 -8.82 -20.03 -24.19
N ARG A 12 -7.66 -19.62 -23.67
CA ARG A 12 -6.56 -19.00 -24.42
C ARG A 12 -5.49 -20.03 -24.82
N SER A 13 -4.82 -19.84 -25.96
CA SER A 13 -3.68 -20.68 -26.38
C SER A 13 -2.43 -20.49 -25.51
N LEU A 14 -2.34 -19.38 -24.77
CA LEU A 14 -1.20 -19.03 -23.92
C LEU A 14 -1.64 -18.58 -22.53
N HIS A 15 -0.76 -18.82 -21.56
CA HIS A 15 -0.85 -18.32 -20.19
C HIS A 15 0.42 -17.54 -19.83
N LEU A 16 0.29 -16.62 -18.88
CA LEU A 16 1.37 -15.77 -18.36
C LEU A 16 1.49 -15.99 -16.85
N LEU A 17 2.57 -16.64 -16.41
CA LEU A 17 2.94 -16.72 -14.99
C LEU A 17 3.71 -15.44 -14.62
N THR A 18 3.31 -14.77 -13.54
CA THR A 18 4.16 -13.75 -12.90
C THR A 18 4.66 -14.19 -11.53
N LEU A 19 5.95 -13.95 -11.30
CA LEU A 19 6.63 -14.09 -10.02
C LEU A 19 7.24 -12.74 -9.63
N SER A 20 7.52 -12.55 -8.33
CA SER A 20 8.26 -11.38 -7.87
C SER A 20 8.92 -11.59 -6.50
N ALA A 21 9.95 -10.81 -6.21
CA ALA A 21 10.61 -10.79 -4.92
C ALA A 21 11.26 -9.45 -4.54
N LYS A 22 11.70 -9.32 -3.29
CA LYS A 22 12.41 -8.14 -2.77
C LYS A 22 13.92 -8.12 -3.06
N SER A 23 14.45 -9.15 -3.74
CA SER A 23 15.84 -9.22 -4.21
C SER A 23 15.93 -10.20 -5.37
N GLU A 24 16.95 -10.06 -6.21
CA GLU A 24 17.21 -10.94 -7.34
C GLU A 24 17.36 -12.42 -6.92
N GLN A 25 18.18 -12.72 -5.91
CA GLN A 25 18.33 -14.09 -5.38
C GLN A 25 17.00 -14.68 -4.88
N ALA A 26 16.12 -13.86 -4.30
CA ALA A 26 14.80 -14.32 -3.90
C ALA A 26 13.85 -14.58 -5.08
N LEU A 27 14.08 -13.95 -6.24
CA LEU A 27 13.34 -14.26 -7.47
C LEU A 27 13.85 -15.57 -8.10
N PHE A 28 15.16 -15.75 -8.11
CA PHE A 28 15.86 -16.97 -8.55
C PHE A 28 15.41 -18.20 -7.74
N ASP A 29 15.50 -18.13 -6.41
CA ASP A 29 15.05 -19.19 -5.50
C ASP A 29 13.54 -19.50 -5.65
N LEU A 30 12.73 -18.51 -6.02
CA LEU A 30 11.28 -18.66 -6.21
C LEU A 30 10.98 -19.41 -7.51
N ALA A 31 11.73 -19.14 -8.58
CA ALA A 31 11.65 -19.90 -9.82
C ALA A 31 12.02 -21.39 -9.59
N ILE A 32 13.10 -21.68 -8.86
CA ILE A 32 13.48 -23.05 -8.47
C ILE A 32 12.37 -23.75 -7.67
N ARG A 33 11.69 -23.02 -6.77
CA ARG A 33 10.53 -23.55 -6.01
C ARG A 33 9.33 -23.87 -6.90
N TYR A 34 9.09 -23.07 -7.94
CA TYR A 34 8.01 -23.34 -8.91
C TYR A 34 8.35 -24.52 -9.84
N GLN A 35 9.60 -24.67 -10.29
CA GLN A 35 10.05 -25.87 -11.02
C GLN A 35 9.77 -27.15 -10.21
N LYS A 36 10.18 -27.18 -8.94
CA LYS A 36 10.00 -28.34 -8.05
C LYS A 36 8.52 -28.63 -7.72
N PHE A 37 7.65 -27.62 -7.78
CA PHE A 37 6.22 -27.77 -7.62
C PHE A 37 5.57 -28.38 -8.87
N LEU A 38 5.93 -27.91 -10.06
CA LEU A 38 5.46 -28.46 -11.35
C LEU A 38 5.85 -29.95 -11.53
N GLN A 39 7.01 -30.36 -11.00
CA GLN A 39 7.45 -31.76 -10.99
C GLN A 39 6.65 -32.68 -10.05
N ALA A 40 5.81 -32.13 -9.15
CA ALA A 40 5.14 -32.88 -8.09
C ALA A 40 3.61 -32.87 -8.16
N GLU A 41 3.00 -31.86 -8.80
CA GLU A 41 1.56 -31.58 -8.69
C GLU A 41 0.87 -31.48 -10.06
N THR A 42 -0.06 -32.40 -10.36
CA THR A 42 -0.82 -32.42 -11.63
C THR A 42 -2.01 -31.45 -11.60
N ALA A 43 -1.73 -30.15 -11.52
CA ALA A 43 -2.73 -29.08 -11.52
C ALA A 43 -3.03 -28.54 -12.93
N SER A 44 -3.95 -27.58 -13.07
CA SER A 44 -4.18 -26.84 -14.33
C SER A 44 -3.19 -25.68 -14.48
N LEU A 45 -2.56 -25.54 -15.65
CA LEU A 45 -1.66 -24.41 -15.97
C LEU A 45 -2.35 -23.05 -15.78
N ALA A 46 -3.58 -22.92 -16.27
CA ALA A 46 -4.36 -21.70 -16.16
C ALA A 46 -4.61 -21.31 -14.70
N ASP A 47 -4.90 -22.31 -13.84
CA ASP A 47 -5.14 -22.10 -12.41
C ASP A 47 -3.85 -21.78 -11.63
N ILE A 48 -2.69 -22.32 -12.05
CA ILE A 48 -1.38 -21.95 -11.50
C ILE A 48 -1.09 -20.47 -11.80
N CYS A 49 -1.20 -20.07 -13.07
CA CYS A 49 -0.94 -18.69 -13.50
C CYS A 49 -1.90 -17.71 -12.82
N PHE A 50 -3.21 -17.99 -12.82
CA PHE A 50 -4.22 -17.19 -12.12
C PHE A 50 -3.96 -17.10 -10.61
N SER A 51 -3.59 -18.20 -9.97
CA SER A 51 -3.31 -18.23 -8.52
C SER A 51 -2.06 -17.44 -8.17
N ALA A 52 -1.01 -17.48 -8.99
CA ALA A 52 0.16 -16.63 -8.81
C ALA A 52 -0.21 -15.14 -8.99
N ASN A 53 -0.82 -14.81 -10.13
CA ASN A 53 -1.13 -13.44 -10.52
C ASN A 53 -2.19 -12.76 -9.62
N THR A 54 -3.08 -13.52 -8.97
CA THR A 54 -4.14 -12.94 -8.11
C THR A 54 -3.97 -13.18 -6.61
N ARG A 55 -3.08 -14.10 -6.18
CA ARG A 55 -2.88 -14.48 -4.77
C ARG A 55 -1.42 -14.40 -4.30
N ARG A 56 -0.59 -13.61 -4.98
CA ARG A 56 0.76 -13.22 -4.51
C ARG A 56 0.89 -11.69 -4.51
N SER A 57 1.88 -11.20 -3.77
CA SER A 57 2.29 -9.79 -3.83
C SER A 57 3.20 -9.57 -5.04
N HIS A 58 3.16 -8.37 -5.62
CA HIS A 58 4.02 -7.95 -6.72
C HIS A 58 5.09 -6.97 -6.21
N PHE A 59 6.28 -7.48 -5.90
CA PHE A 59 7.45 -6.75 -5.41
C PHE A 59 8.25 -6.10 -6.56
N GLU A 60 9.43 -5.55 -6.26
CA GLU A 60 10.26 -4.82 -7.24
C GLU A 60 10.94 -5.73 -8.26
N HIS A 61 11.67 -6.77 -7.83
CA HIS A 61 12.26 -7.74 -8.78
C HIS A 61 11.15 -8.64 -9.30
N ARG A 62 10.96 -8.68 -10.62
CA ARG A 62 9.83 -9.33 -11.29
C ARG A 62 10.30 -10.29 -12.38
N LEU A 63 9.56 -11.37 -12.56
CA LEU A 63 9.69 -12.32 -13.66
C LEU A 63 8.31 -12.59 -14.25
N SER A 64 8.25 -12.61 -15.56
CA SER A 64 7.12 -13.01 -16.39
C SER A 64 7.53 -14.19 -17.25
N VAL A 65 6.74 -15.26 -17.26
CA VAL A 65 6.95 -16.43 -18.12
C VAL A 65 5.70 -16.71 -18.95
N ILE A 66 5.86 -16.69 -20.27
CA ILE A 66 4.83 -17.02 -21.26
C ILE A 66 4.93 -18.51 -21.59
N CYS A 67 3.81 -19.22 -21.60
CA CYS A 67 3.77 -20.67 -21.81
C CYS A 67 2.41 -21.19 -22.32
N ASN A 68 2.42 -22.23 -23.16
CA ASN A 68 1.22 -22.99 -23.58
C ASN A 68 1.01 -24.30 -22.77
N SER A 69 2.04 -24.76 -22.06
CA SER A 69 2.07 -26.08 -21.39
C SER A 69 2.92 -26.03 -20.11
N GLN A 70 2.71 -26.99 -19.20
CA GLN A 70 3.48 -27.07 -17.95
C GLN A 70 4.93 -27.47 -18.20
N ASP A 71 5.19 -28.31 -19.21
CA ASP A 71 6.55 -28.66 -19.64
C ASP A 71 7.30 -27.41 -20.10
N GLN A 72 6.69 -26.59 -20.98
CA GLN A 72 7.28 -25.32 -21.43
C GLN A 72 7.42 -24.31 -20.27
N LEU A 73 6.50 -24.29 -19.29
CA LEU A 73 6.64 -23.45 -18.11
C LEU A 73 7.84 -23.90 -17.24
N GLN A 74 8.02 -25.20 -17.04
CA GLN A 74 9.15 -25.76 -16.29
C GLN A 74 10.47 -25.51 -17.02
N GLU A 75 10.50 -25.69 -18.34
CA GLU A 75 11.65 -25.39 -19.20
C GLU A 75 12.01 -23.89 -19.17
N ASN A 76 11.04 -23.00 -19.36
CA ASN A 76 11.28 -21.55 -19.32
C ASN A 76 11.75 -21.08 -17.93
N LEU A 77 11.20 -21.65 -16.85
CA LEU A 77 11.70 -21.41 -15.49
C LEU A 77 13.11 -21.98 -15.26
N PHE A 78 13.44 -23.14 -15.84
CA PHE A 78 14.79 -23.70 -15.80
C PHE A 78 15.79 -22.80 -16.54
N ASN A 79 15.44 -22.36 -17.75
CA ASN A 79 16.27 -21.51 -18.59
C ASN A 79 16.56 -20.15 -17.92
N PHE A 80 15.56 -19.54 -17.25
CA PHE A 80 15.78 -18.39 -16.36
C PHE A 80 16.85 -18.68 -15.29
N THR A 81 16.73 -19.81 -14.57
CA THR A 81 17.70 -20.18 -13.52
C THR A 81 19.06 -20.66 -14.03
N ALA A 82 19.18 -20.95 -15.32
CA ALA A 82 20.44 -21.25 -16.01
C ALA A 82 21.08 -19.99 -16.64
N GLY A 83 20.42 -18.82 -16.57
CA GLY A 83 20.90 -17.57 -17.15
C GLY A 83 20.66 -17.43 -18.66
N TYR A 84 19.87 -18.31 -19.27
CA TYR A 84 19.52 -18.20 -20.69
C TYR A 84 18.42 -17.16 -20.90
N GLN A 85 18.65 -16.24 -21.85
CA GLN A 85 17.65 -15.25 -22.27
C GLN A 85 16.73 -15.85 -23.34
N LEU A 86 15.42 -15.75 -23.14
CA LEU A 86 14.39 -16.21 -24.08
C LEU A 86 13.30 -15.15 -24.23
N PRO A 87 12.71 -14.94 -25.43
CA PRO A 87 11.62 -13.96 -25.63
C PRO A 87 10.38 -14.21 -24.77
N THR A 88 10.18 -15.45 -24.31
CA THR A 88 9.10 -15.89 -23.41
C THR A 88 9.40 -15.68 -21.93
N VAL A 89 10.61 -15.26 -21.57
CA VAL A 89 11.14 -15.16 -20.20
C VAL A 89 11.64 -13.74 -19.98
N ILE A 90 10.82 -12.90 -19.34
CA ILE A 90 11.05 -11.45 -19.23
C ILE A 90 11.18 -11.10 -17.76
N ASN A 91 12.36 -10.63 -17.33
CA ASN A 91 12.64 -10.27 -15.94
C ASN A 91 13.31 -8.89 -15.82
N GLY A 92 13.24 -8.30 -14.63
CA GLY A 92 13.88 -7.02 -14.31
C GLY A 92 13.48 -6.49 -12.94
N GLN A 93 13.85 -5.25 -12.64
CA GLN A 93 13.40 -4.53 -11.44
C GLN A 93 12.45 -3.40 -11.83
N SER A 94 11.27 -3.40 -11.22
CA SER A 94 10.28 -2.33 -11.34
C SER A 94 10.83 -1.01 -10.75
N PRO A 95 10.72 0.11 -11.47
CA PRO A 95 10.96 1.42 -10.88
C PRO A 95 9.97 1.68 -9.74
N LYS A 96 10.36 2.51 -8.77
CA LYS A 96 9.52 2.89 -7.62
C LYS A 96 8.33 3.76 -8.03
N ASN A 97 8.55 4.63 -9.01
CA ASN A 97 7.54 5.41 -9.69
C ASN A 97 7.40 4.84 -11.12
N PRO A 98 6.34 4.08 -11.45
CA PRO A 98 6.13 3.60 -12.81
C PRO A 98 5.86 4.78 -13.75
N PRO A 99 6.48 4.83 -14.94
CA PRO A 99 6.31 5.92 -15.90
C PRO A 99 4.88 5.97 -16.48
N PRO A 100 4.41 7.15 -16.92
CA PRO A 100 3.12 7.29 -17.58
C PRO A 100 3.14 6.62 -18.96
N LEU A 101 2.04 5.92 -19.30
CA LEU A 101 1.94 5.12 -20.52
C LEU A 101 1.29 5.92 -21.67
N THR A 102 1.96 5.96 -22.82
CA THR A 102 1.43 6.53 -24.07
C THR A 102 0.82 5.43 -24.94
N PHE A 103 -0.39 5.64 -25.48
CA PHE A 103 -0.93 4.79 -26.54
C PHE A 103 -0.69 5.44 -27.92
N LEU A 104 -0.25 4.65 -28.90
CA LEU A 104 -0.03 5.07 -30.28
C LEU A 104 -0.99 4.32 -31.19
N PHE A 105 -1.76 5.03 -32.01
CA PHE A 105 -2.78 4.46 -32.90
C PHE A 105 -2.31 4.48 -34.35
N THR A 106 -2.24 3.32 -34.98
CA THR A 106 -1.49 3.12 -36.23
C THR A 106 -2.21 3.70 -37.46
N GLY A 107 -1.45 4.04 -38.49
CA GLY A 107 -1.99 4.49 -39.77
C GLY A 107 -2.46 3.35 -40.68
N GLN A 108 -3.17 3.72 -41.74
CA GLN A 108 -3.37 2.87 -42.93
C GLN A 108 -2.01 2.42 -43.50
N SER A 109 -1.96 1.24 -44.13
CA SER A 109 -0.79 0.40 -44.49
C SER A 109 -0.34 -0.61 -43.42
N SER A 110 -0.96 -0.61 -42.24
CA SER A 110 -0.74 -1.63 -41.21
C SER A 110 -1.51 -2.93 -41.46
N GLN A 111 -2.64 -2.87 -42.17
CA GLN A 111 -3.62 -3.96 -42.33
C GLN A 111 -3.09 -5.25 -42.97
N TYR A 112 -3.76 -6.36 -42.67
CA TYR A 112 -3.62 -7.67 -43.33
C TYR A 112 -4.83 -8.57 -43.00
N ILE A 113 -5.08 -9.60 -43.81
CA ILE A 113 -6.11 -10.61 -43.50
C ILE A 113 -5.74 -11.43 -42.27
N ASN A 114 -6.73 -11.85 -41.48
CA ASN A 114 -6.58 -12.57 -40.21
C ASN A 114 -5.92 -11.76 -39.06
N MET A 115 -5.74 -10.44 -39.20
CA MET A 115 -5.27 -9.59 -38.10
C MET A 115 -6.20 -9.68 -36.86
N GLY A 116 -5.63 -9.97 -35.69
CA GLY A 116 -6.37 -10.16 -34.44
C GLY A 116 -7.25 -11.42 -34.36
N ARG A 117 -7.17 -12.35 -35.31
CA ARG A 117 -8.09 -13.51 -35.41
C ARG A 117 -8.13 -14.38 -34.14
N GLN A 118 -6.98 -14.65 -33.51
CA GLN A 118 -6.97 -15.44 -32.26
C GLN A 118 -7.71 -14.73 -31.13
N LEU A 119 -7.72 -13.39 -31.13
CA LEU A 119 -8.42 -12.58 -30.12
C LEU A 119 -9.93 -12.57 -30.38
N TYR A 120 -10.35 -12.50 -31.64
CA TYR A 120 -11.76 -12.72 -32.02
C TYR A 120 -12.22 -14.12 -31.61
N GLU A 121 -11.39 -15.15 -31.83
CA GLU A 121 -11.73 -16.52 -31.46
C GLU A 121 -11.73 -16.75 -29.93
N GLN A 122 -10.81 -16.16 -29.15
CA GLN A 122 -10.53 -16.55 -27.75
C GLN A 122 -10.68 -15.44 -26.68
N ALA A 123 -10.90 -14.17 -27.05
CA ALA A 123 -11.06 -13.04 -26.13
C ALA A 123 -12.47 -12.40 -26.26
N PRO A 124 -13.44 -12.75 -25.38
CA PRO A 124 -14.83 -12.33 -25.53
C PRO A 124 -15.06 -10.81 -25.64
N ILE A 125 -14.27 -10.00 -24.94
CA ILE A 125 -14.36 -8.53 -25.00
C ILE A 125 -13.93 -8.00 -26.38
N PHE A 126 -12.86 -8.56 -26.96
CA PHE A 126 -12.40 -8.18 -28.29
C PHE A 126 -13.44 -8.58 -29.34
N ARG A 127 -13.95 -9.83 -29.26
CA ARG A 127 -15.01 -10.32 -30.15
C ARG A 127 -16.25 -9.41 -30.12
N GLN A 128 -16.76 -9.10 -28.93
CA GLN A 128 -17.95 -8.24 -28.76
C GLN A 128 -17.82 -6.89 -29.47
N ILE A 129 -16.63 -6.27 -29.42
CA ILE A 129 -16.39 -4.97 -30.07
C ILE A 129 -16.29 -5.11 -31.60
N ILE A 130 -15.71 -6.19 -32.11
CA ILE A 130 -15.64 -6.47 -33.55
C ILE A 130 -17.03 -6.87 -34.11
N ASP A 131 -17.83 -7.63 -33.36
CA ASP A 131 -19.22 -7.94 -33.69
C ASP A 131 -20.06 -6.65 -33.77
N GLN A 132 -19.94 -5.78 -32.75
CA GLN A 132 -20.61 -4.47 -32.72
C GLN A 132 -20.13 -3.55 -33.87
N ALA A 133 -18.83 -3.55 -34.19
CA ALA A 133 -18.29 -2.81 -35.33
C ALA A 133 -18.90 -3.29 -36.65
N ASN A 134 -19.02 -4.61 -36.83
CA ASN A 134 -19.64 -5.20 -38.00
C ASN A 134 -21.11 -4.76 -38.13
N GLU A 135 -21.91 -4.81 -37.06
CA GLU A 135 -23.31 -4.35 -37.06
C GLU A 135 -23.44 -2.86 -37.45
N ILE A 136 -22.58 -1.99 -36.91
CA ILE A 136 -22.55 -0.55 -37.23
C ILE A 136 -22.18 -0.29 -38.70
N LEU A 137 -21.36 -1.15 -39.30
CA LEU A 137 -20.83 -0.97 -40.66
C LEU A 137 -21.69 -1.58 -41.78
N LEU A 138 -22.69 -2.42 -41.47
CA LEU A 138 -23.60 -3.00 -42.48
C LEU A 138 -24.24 -1.97 -43.44
N PRO A 139 -24.56 -0.72 -43.05
CA PRO A 139 -25.08 0.30 -43.97
C PRO A 139 -24.01 0.98 -44.86
N TYR A 140 -22.72 0.74 -44.61
CA TYR A 140 -21.60 1.48 -45.20
C TYR A 140 -20.66 0.61 -46.05
N LEU A 141 -20.68 -0.71 -45.87
CA LEU A 141 -19.81 -1.67 -46.56
C LEU A 141 -20.65 -2.68 -47.35
N GLU A 142 -20.26 -2.96 -48.60
CA GLU A 142 -20.94 -3.98 -49.43
C GLU A 142 -20.64 -5.41 -48.92
N THR A 143 -19.44 -5.62 -48.35
CA THR A 143 -19.00 -6.88 -47.73
C THR A 143 -18.92 -6.71 -46.21
N PRO A 144 -19.46 -7.61 -45.37
CA PRO A 144 -19.39 -7.51 -43.91
C PRO A 144 -17.96 -7.46 -43.37
N LEU A 145 -17.73 -6.68 -42.30
CA LEU A 145 -16.41 -6.54 -41.66
C LEU A 145 -15.79 -7.88 -41.27
N ILE A 146 -16.59 -8.84 -40.78
CA ILE A 146 -16.10 -10.17 -40.39
C ILE A 146 -15.51 -10.93 -41.58
N GLU A 147 -16.12 -10.81 -42.76
CA GLU A 147 -15.66 -11.49 -43.99
C GLU A 147 -14.42 -10.79 -44.60
N ILE A 148 -14.29 -9.48 -44.37
CA ILE A 148 -13.12 -8.66 -44.72
C ILE A 148 -11.91 -8.94 -43.81
N LEU A 149 -12.14 -9.12 -42.51
CA LEU A 149 -11.08 -9.45 -41.54
C LEU A 149 -10.66 -10.92 -41.63
N TYR A 150 -11.62 -11.83 -41.82
CA TYR A 150 -11.43 -13.29 -41.75
C TYR A 150 -11.97 -14.00 -43.01
N PRO A 151 -11.42 -13.67 -44.20
CA PRO A 151 -11.87 -14.27 -45.46
C PRO A 151 -11.64 -15.80 -45.50
N GLN A 152 -12.43 -16.47 -46.33
CA GLN A 152 -12.31 -17.93 -46.55
C GLN A 152 -11.20 -18.30 -47.56
N THR A 153 -10.59 -17.30 -48.19
CA THR A 153 -9.49 -17.39 -49.14
C THR A 153 -8.30 -16.56 -48.65
N GLU A 154 -7.10 -16.83 -49.16
CA GLU A 154 -5.88 -16.05 -48.88
C GLU A 154 -5.82 -14.74 -49.70
N ASP A 155 -6.97 -14.18 -50.08
CA ASP A 155 -7.08 -12.99 -50.91
C ASP A 155 -7.08 -11.72 -50.05
N ASP A 156 -6.02 -10.90 -50.17
CA ASP A 156 -5.86 -9.62 -49.46
C ASP A 156 -6.40 -8.40 -50.23
N SER A 157 -7.02 -8.59 -51.41
CA SER A 157 -7.44 -7.50 -52.28
C SER A 157 -8.45 -6.55 -51.63
N LEU A 158 -9.51 -7.09 -51.00
CA LEU A 158 -10.57 -6.28 -50.39
C LEU A 158 -10.07 -5.47 -49.19
N ILE A 159 -9.34 -6.08 -48.24
CA ILE A 159 -8.81 -5.38 -47.04
C ILE A 159 -7.85 -4.24 -47.39
N ASN A 160 -7.23 -4.26 -48.59
CA ASN A 160 -6.38 -3.19 -49.11
C ASN A 160 -7.12 -2.04 -49.82
N GLN A 161 -8.42 -2.16 -50.12
CA GLN A 161 -9.20 -1.05 -50.65
C GLN A 161 -9.59 -0.09 -49.52
N THR A 162 -9.44 1.21 -49.74
CA THR A 162 -9.51 2.22 -48.66
C THR A 162 -10.86 2.21 -47.93
N ILE A 163 -11.96 1.95 -48.64
CA ILE A 163 -13.32 1.78 -48.09
C ILE A 163 -13.40 0.70 -46.99
N TYR A 164 -12.66 -0.40 -47.14
CA TYR A 164 -12.59 -1.50 -46.17
C TYR A 164 -11.44 -1.32 -45.17
N THR A 165 -10.28 -0.82 -45.61
CA THR A 165 -9.09 -0.67 -44.77
C THR A 165 -9.34 0.22 -43.55
N GLN A 166 -9.93 1.41 -43.77
CA GLN A 166 -10.01 2.42 -42.70
C GLN A 166 -10.97 2.01 -41.57
N PRO A 167 -12.20 1.52 -41.85
CA PRO A 167 -13.08 1.01 -40.79
C PRO A 167 -12.55 -0.25 -40.10
N ALA A 168 -11.89 -1.14 -40.84
CA ALA A 168 -11.33 -2.38 -40.27
C ALA A 168 -10.21 -2.11 -39.26
N LEU A 169 -9.31 -1.15 -39.56
CA LEU A 169 -8.28 -0.73 -38.61
C LEU A 169 -8.87 0.02 -37.41
N PHE A 170 -9.84 0.93 -37.60
CA PHE A 170 -10.50 1.60 -36.47
C PHE A 170 -11.18 0.59 -35.53
N ALA A 171 -11.90 -0.39 -36.07
CA ALA A 171 -12.54 -1.45 -35.30
C ALA A 171 -11.52 -2.31 -34.54
N LEU A 172 -10.43 -2.71 -35.19
CA LEU A 172 -9.32 -3.46 -34.58
C LEU A 172 -8.68 -2.70 -33.43
N GLU A 173 -8.28 -1.45 -33.65
CA GLU A 173 -7.54 -0.65 -32.67
C GLU A 173 -8.41 -0.26 -31.46
N TYR A 174 -9.70 -0.02 -31.69
CA TYR A 174 -10.65 0.16 -30.59
C TYR A 174 -10.87 -1.15 -29.81
N ALA A 175 -11.01 -2.31 -30.48
CA ALA A 175 -11.13 -3.60 -29.83
C ALA A 175 -9.89 -3.99 -29.00
N LEU A 176 -8.69 -3.72 -29.51
CA LEU A 176 -7.42 -3.85 -28.77
C LEU A 176 -7.40 -2.92 -27.56
N THR A 177 -7.82 -1.66 -27.70
CA THR A 177 -7.92 -0.71 -26.58
C THR A 177 -8.84 -1.23 -25.48
N GLN A 178 -10.04 -1.69 -25.83
CA GLN A 178 -11.01 -2.20 -24.86
C GLN A 178 -10.48 -3.46 -24.15
N LEU A 179 -9.73 -4.32 -24.84
CA LEU A 179 -9.05 -5.46 -24.24
C LEU A 179 -7.99 -5.02 -23.21
N TRP A 180 -7.08 -4.12 -23.59
CA TRP A 180 -6.07 -3.55 -22.67
C TRP A 180 -6.70 -2.86 -21.45
N GLN A 181 -7.75 -2.06 -21.65
CA GLN A 181 -8.46 -1.38 -20.57
C GLN A 181 -9.15 -2.36 -19.60
N SER A 182 -9.64 -3.51 -20.06
CA SER A 182 -10.20 -4.57 -19.20
C SER A 182 -9.15 -5.13 -18.22
N TRP A 183 -7.88 -5.15 -18.65
CA TRP A 183 -6.72 -5.54 -17.84
C TRP A 183 -6.19 -4.40 -16.97
N GLY A 184 -6.87 -3.24 -16.95
CA GLY A 184 -6.49 -2.06 -16.18
C GLY A 184 -5.42 -1.19 -16.85
N ILE A 185 -4.92 -1.57 -18.02
CA ILE A 185 -3.92 -0.81 -18.79
C ILE A 185 -4.63 0.34 -19.50
N LYS A 186 -4.23 1.58 -19.19
CA LYS A 186 -4.85 2.81 -19.70
C LYS A 186 -3.78 3.82 -20.12
N PRO A 187 -4.00 4.59 -21.20
CA PRO A 187 -3.11 5.69 -21.55
C PRO A 187 -3.23 6.85 -20.56
N ALA A 188 -2.10 7.49 -20.29
CA ALA A 188 -2.04 8.83 -19.70
C ALA A 188 -2.09 9.93 -20.78
N ILE A 189 -1.70 9.60 -22.02
CA ILE A 189 -1.77 10.43 -23.22
C ILE A 189 -1.92 9.54 -24.47
N VAL A 190 -2.53 10.06 -25.53
CA VAL A 190 -2.68 9.36 -26.81
C VAL A 190 -2.07 10.13 -27.98
N ILE A 191 -1.57 9.41 -28.97
CA ILE A 191 -1.18 9.93 -30.29
C ILE A 191 -1.69 8.95 -31.36
N GLY A 192 -2.06 9.44 -32.53
CA GLY A 192 -2.35 8.59 -33.68
C GLY A 192 -1.65 9.08 -34.93
N HIS A 193 -1.63 8.28 -36.00
CA HIS A 193 -1.08 8.68 -37.29
C HIS A 193 -2.15 8.62 -38.38
N SER A 194 -2.49 9.77 -38.97
CA SER A 194 -3.51 9.87 -40.03
C SER A 194 -4.84 9.25 -39.61
N LEU A 195 -5.17 8.04 -40.07
CA LEU A 195 -6.34 7.28 -39.63
C LEU A 195 -6.37 7.07 -38.11
N GLY A 196 -5.24 6.69 -37.50
CA GLY A 196 -5.17 6.35 -36.08
C GLY A 196 -5.52 7.52 -35.17
N GLU A 197 -5.43 8.78 -35.63
CA GLU A 197 -5.86 9.94 -34.84
C GLU A 197 -7.38 9.94 -34.57
N TYR A 198 -8.19 9.36 -35.45
CA TYR A 198 -9.64 9.18 -35.19
C TYR A 198 -9.85 8.16 -34.05
N VAL A 199 -9.05 7.09 -33.97
CA VAL A 199 -9.12 6.13 -32.88
C VAL A 199 -8.61 6.76 -31.59
N ALA A 200 -7.48 7.48 -31.64
CA ALA A 200 -6.92 8.22 -30.51
C ALA A 200 -7.95 9.22 -29.94
N ALA A 201 -8.61 10.00 -30.80
CA ALA A 201 -9.65 10.94 -30.41
C ALA A 201 -10.88 10.23 -29.83
N CYS A 202 -11.32 9.11 -30.40
CA CYS A 202 -12.39 8.29 -29.83
C CYS A 202 -12.06 7.78 -28.42
N VAL A 203 -10.83 7.28 -28.21
CA VAL A 203 -10.35 6.76 -26.93
C VAL A 203 -10.12 7.89 -25.91
N ALA A 204 -9.74 9.08 -26.37
CA ALA A 204 -9.71 10.30 -25.57
C ALA A 204 -11.09 10.91 -25.30
N GLY A 205 -12.17 10.34 -25.84
CA GLY A 205 -13.55 10.74 -25.58
C GLY A 205 -14.10 11.88 -26.44
N ALA A 206 -13.43 12.25 -27.54
CA ALA A 206 -13.88 13.30 -28.47
C ALA A 206 -15.23 12.99 -29.15
N PHE A 207 -15.56 11.71 -29.30
CA PHE A 207 -16.82 11.19 -29.82
C PHE A 207 -16.99 9.73 -29.35
N SER A 208 -18.20 9.16 -29.51
CA SER A 208 -18.43 7.75 -29.19
C SER A 208 -17.83 6.82 -30.23
N PHE A 209 -17.64 5.55 -29.86
CA PHE A 209 -17.21 4.47 -30.76
C PHE A 209 -18.05 4.40 -32.05
N GLU A 210 -19.37 4.47 -31.91
CA GLU A 210 -20.31 4.38 -33.01
C GLU A 210 -20.19 5.58 -33.97
N GLU A 211 -20.13 6.80 -33.45
CA GLU A 211 -20.01 8.01 -34.28
C GLU A 211 -18.63 8.11 -34.94
N GLY A 212 -17.56 7.73 -34.23
CA GLY A 212 -16.21 7.65 -34.79
C GLY A 212 -16.09 6.63 -35.92
N LEU A 213 -16.68 5.44 -35.75
CA LEU A 213 -16.66 4.39 -36.75
C LEU A 213 -17.47 4.78 -38.02
N LYS A 214 -18.64 5.38 -37.86
CA LYS A 214 -19.42 5.94 -38.98
C LYS A 214 -18.67 7.06 -39.70
N LEU A 215 -18.01 7.97 -38.96
CA LEU A 215 -17.23 9.06 -39.53
C LEU A 215 -16.04 8.53 -40.35
N VAL A 216 -15.34 7.52 -39.85
CA VAL A 216 -14.28 6.83 -40.59
C VAL A 216 -14.82 6.08 -41.80
N ALA A 217 -15.99 5.43 -41.71
CA ALA A 217 -16.63 4.80 -42.86
C ALA A 217 -16.99 5.80 -43.96
N LYS A 218 -17.59 6.96 -43.62
CA LYS A 218 -17.89 8.01 -44.61
C LYS A 218 -16.62 8.62 -45.21
N ARG A 219 -15.57 8.85 -44.39
CA ARG A 219 -14.23 9.26 -44.85
C ARG A 219 -13.66 8.28 -45.88
N ALA A 220 -13.75 6.99 -45.58
CA ALA A 220 -13.22 5.90 -46.40
C ALA A 220 -13.93 5.76 -47.75
N ILE A 221 -15.27 5.85 -47.75
CA ILE A 221 -16.11 5.86 -48.97
C ILE A 221 -15.70 7.04 -49.86
N LEU A 222 -15.63 8.26 -49.30
CA LEU A 222 -15.29 9.45 -50.08
C LEU A 222 -13.87 9.38 -50.64
N MET A 223 -12.89 8.95 -49.84
CA MET A 223 -11.51 8.76 -50.29
C MET A 223 -11.38 7.71 -51.41
N GLN A 224 -12.15 6.62 -51.35
CA GLN A 224 -12.13 5.58 -52.38
C GLN A 224 -12.92 5.95 -53.65
N SER A 225 -13.71 7.03 -53.63
CA SER A 225 -14.46 7.54 -54.80
C SER A 225 -13.68 8.54 -55.66
N LEU A 226 -12.46 8.89 -55.25
CA LEU A 226 -11.59 9.81 -55.97
C LEU A 226 -10.89 9.14 -57.17
N PRO A 227 -10.25 9.90 -58.07
CA PRO A 227 -9.46 9.33 -59.16
C PRO A 227 -8.18 8.65 -58.64
N GLU A 228 -7.91 7.43 -59.10
CA GLU A 228 -6.68 6.66 -58.80
C GLU A 228 -5.46 7.18 -59.61
N ASN A 229 -5.30 8.51 -59.71
CA ASN A 229 -4.15 9.18 -60.34
C ASN A 229 -3.15 9.75 -59.31
N GLY A 230 -3.41 9.55 -58.02
CA GLY A 230 -2.58 10.00 -56.91
C GLY A 230 -1.64 8.91 -56.41
N GLN A 231 -0.43 9.30 -56.02
CA GLN A 231 0.61 8.42 -55.49
C GLN A 231 1.22 8.99 -54.21
N MET A 232 1.83 8.13 -53.39
CA MET A 232 2.61 8.52 -52.21
C MET A 232 3.96 7.81 -52.19
N ALA A 233 4.99 8.48 -51.69
CA ALA A 233 6.33 7.93 -51.51
C ALA A 233 6.98 8.44 -50.23
N ALA A 234 7.64 7.55 -49.49
CA ALA A 234 8.59 7.93 -48.46
C ALA A 234 9.92 8.34 -49.11
N VAL A 235 10.52 9.42 -48.63
CA VAL A 235 11.84 9.90 -49.00
C VAL A 235 12.72 9.86 -47.75
N PHE A 236 13.87 9.19 -47.85
CA PHE A 236 14.80 9.01 -46.73
C PHE A 236 15.83 10.14 -46.69
N ALA A 237 15.33 11.35 -46.48
CA ALA A 237 16.10 12.58 -46.34
C ALA A 237 15.45 13.51 -45.30
N ASP A 238 16.19 14.55 -44.90
CA ASP A 238 15.69 15.60 -44.04
C ASP A 238 14.59 16.44 -44.72
N LEU A 239 13.77 17.08 -43.88
CA LEU A 239 12.62 17.88 -44.32
C LEU A 239 13.00 18.95 -45.35
N LYS A 240 14.11 19.67 -45.16
CA LYS A 240 14.51 20.81 -46.00
C LYS A 240 14.99 20.33 -47.38
N THR A 241 15.67 19.20 -47.45
CA THR A 241 16.02 18.53 -48.71
C THR A 241 14.75 18.14 -49.48
N VAL A 242 13.75 17.59 -48.81
CA VAL A 242 12.47 17.22 -49.44
C VAL A 242 11.67 18.44 -49.89
N GLU A 243 11.55 19.48 -49.05
CA GLU A 243 10.93 20.77 -49.38
C GLU A 243 11.56 21.39 -50.63
N THR A 244 12.89 21.36 -50.74
CA THR A 244 13.63 21.88 -51.91
C THR A 244 13.30 21.08 -53.17
N ALA A 245 13.20 19.75 -53.08
CA ALA A 245 12.88 18.88 -54.22
C ALA A 245 11.44 19.03 -54.73
N ILE A 246 10.47 19.32 -53.83
CA ILE A 246 9.06 19.53 -54.22
C ILE A 246 8.71 20.99 -54.54
N GLN A 247 9.61 21.95 -54.28
CA GLN A 247 9.37 23.39 -54.49
C GLN A 247 8.83 23.75 -55.90
N PRO A 248 9.27 23.11 -57.01
CA PRO A 248 8.72 23.38 -58.34
C PRO A 248 7.29 22.83 -58.58
N TYR A 249 6.76 22.05 -57.63
CA TYR A 249 5.59 21.17 -57.84
C TYR A 249 4.50 21.32 -56.76
N LEU A 250 4.54 22.36 -55.93
CA LEU A 250 3.66 22.55 -54.76
C LEU A 250 2.14 22.57 -55.07
N GLU A 251 1.74 22.87 -56.29
CA GLU A 251 0.33 22.78 -56.74
C GLU A 251 -0.15 21.32 -56.94
N LYS A 252 0.79 20.38 -57.15
CA LYS A 252 0.52 18.98 -57.49
C LYS A 252 1.00 17.98 -56.43
N ILE A 253 1.92 18.39 -55.56
CA ILE A 253 2.53 17.58 -54.49
C ILE A 253 2.43 18.35 -53.17
N SER A 254 2.16 17.64 -52.09
CA SER A 254 2.32 18.11 -50.71
C SER A 254 3.17 17.13 -49.91
N ILE A 255 3.70 17.58 -48.78
CA ILE A 255 4.21 16.68 -47.74
C ILE A 255 2.99 16.11 -47.01
N ALA A 256 2.93 14.79 -46.89
CA ALA A 256 1.86 14.05 -46.23
C ALA A 256 2.16 13.74 -44.77
N ALA A 257 3.42 13.47 -44.45
CA ALA A 257 3.85 13.14 -43.10
C ALA A 257 5.34 13.45 -42.89
N ILE A 258 5.68 13.88 -41.68
CA ILE A 258 7.05 14.09 -41.20
C ILE A 258 7.24 13.09 -40.06
N ASN A 259 7.80 11.92 -40.39
CA ASN A 259 7.77 10.75 -39.52
C ASN A 259 9.00 10.62 -38.62
N SER A 260 10.18 11.00 -39.13
CA SER A 260 11.44 11.04 -38.36
C SER A 260 12.45 11.97 -39.06
N PRO A 261 13.62 12.27 -38.47
CA PRO A 261 14.59 13.22 -39.02
C PRO A 261 15.10 12.89 -40.43
N GLN A 262 14.97 11.63 -40.87
CA GLN A 262 15.32 11.14 -42.21
C GLN A 262 14.17 10.30 -42.81
N ASN A 263 12.91 10.66 -42.52
CA ASN A 263 11.73 10.01 -43.12
C ASN A 263 10.59 11.02 -43.30
N THR A 264 10.43 11.50 -44.54
CA THR A 264 9.35 12.40 -44.93
C THR A 264 8.54 11.74 -46.04
N VAL A 265 7.21 11.77 -45.97
CA VAL A 265 6.33 11.22 -47.01
C VAL A 265 5.80 12.36 -47.88
N ILE A 266 5.93 12.22 -49.19
CA ILE A 266 5.32 13.11 -50.19
C ILE A 266 4.11 12.43 -50.84
N SER A 267 3.11 13.23 -51.24
CA SER A 267 1.87 12.76 -51.86
C SER A 267 1.39 13.74 -52.93
N GLY A 268 0.86 13.23 -54.05
CA GLY A 268 0.41 14.07 -55.15
C GLY A 268 0.12 13.31 -56.43
N VAL A 269 0.07 14.03 -57.55
CA VAL A 269 -0.13 13.46 -58.90
C VAL A 269 1.03 12.49 -59.25
N GLY A 270 0.70 11.25 -59.62
CA GLY A 270 1.67 10.16 -59.82
C GLY A 270 2.85 10.51 -60.73
N GLU A 271 2.59 11.01 -61.94
CA GLU A 271 3.65 11.44 -62.88
C GLU A 271 4.62 12.47 -62.28
N THR A 272 4.12 13.34 -61.39
CA THR A 272 4.94 14.37 -60.74
C THR A 272 5.71 13.78 -59.56
N ILE A 273 5.12 12.84 -58.81
CA ILE A 273 5.79 12.05 -57.76
C ILE A 273 6.94 11.24 -58.36
N GLU A 274 6.74 10.54 -59.48
CA GLU A 274 7.80 9.82 -60.20
C GLU A 274 8.92 10.75 -60.70
N THR A 275 8.58 11.97 -61.14
CA THR A 275 9.57 12.99 -61.54
C THR A 275 10.43 13.44 -60.35
N VAL A 276 9.82 13.66 -59.18
CA VAL A 276 10.55 14.01 -57.94
C VAL A 276 11.39 12.84 -57.44
N ILE A 277 10.85 11.61 -57.48
CA ILE A 277 11.59 10.39 -57.13
C ILE A 277 12.83 10.25 -57.99
N ALA A 278 12.71 10.30 -59.32
CA ALA A 278 13.85 10.21 -60.22
C ALA A 278 14.88 11.33 -59.98
N THR A 279 14.44 12.53 -59.57
CA THR A 279 15.33 13.65 -59.22
C THR A 279 16.13 13.36 -57.94
N LEU A 280 15.50 12.77 -56.93
CA LEU A 280 16.11 12.39 -55.65
C LEU A 280 17.03 11.16 -55.78
N GLU A 281 16.61 10.14 -56.52
CA GLU A 281 17.41 8.94 -56.79
C GLU A 281 18.70 9.30 -57.57
N ASN A 282 18.63 10.25 -58.51
CA ASN A 282 19.83 10.81 -59.19
C ASN A 282 20.74 11.65 -58.27
N GLN A 283 20.26 12.08 -57.10
CA GLN A 283 21.06 12.74 -56.05
C GLN A 283 21.60 11.74 -55.02
N GLY A 284 21.32 10.44 -55.17
CA GLY A 284 21.71 9.38 -54.24
C GLY A 284 20.80 9.24 -53.00
N ILE A 285 19.62 9.86 -53.02
CA ILE A 285 18.65 9.79 -51.92
C ILE A 285 17.71 8.59 -52.15
N GLU A 286 17.57 7.72 -51.14
CA GLU A 286 16.64 6.58 -51.21
C GLU A 286 15.18 7.05 -51.17
N THR A 287 14.34 6.45 -52.01
CA THR A 287 12.88 6.63 -51.97
C THR A 287 12.16 5.29 -51.96
N ARG A 288 10.95 5.26 -51.39
CA ARG A 288 10.09 4.07 -51.36
C ARG A 288 8.63 4.44 -51.62
N ARG A 289 8.14 4.04 -52.79
CA ARG A 289 6.73 4.13 -53.21
C ARG A 289 5.85 3.34 -52.23
N LEU A 290 4.72 3.91 -51.80
CA LEU A 290 3.82 3.30 -50.80
C LEU A 290 2.65 2.57 -51.48
N LYS A 291 2.29 1.37 -51.00
CA LYS A 291 1.12 0.59 -51.49
C LYS A 291 -0.17 1.17 -50.90
N VAL A 292 -0.68 2.24 -51.51
CA VAL A 292 -1.94 2.93 -51.19
C VAL A 292 -2.72 3.24 -52.48
N SER A 293 -4.05 3.31 -52.44
CA SER A 293 -4.86 3.62 -53.65
C SER A 293 -4.90 5.10 -54.03
N HIS A 294 -4.56 6.01 -53.10
CA HIS A 294 -4.73 7.46 -53.29
C HIS A 294 -3.64 8.28 -52.60
N ALA A 295 -3.46 9.53 -53.07
CA ALA A 295 -2.57 10.52 -52.48
C ALA A 295 -3.21 11.25 -51.29
N PHE A 296 -3.27 10.61 -50.12
CA PHE A 296 -3.74 11.24 -48.88
C PHE A 296 -2.90 12.48 -48.50
N HIS A 297 -3.49 13.43 -47.78
CA HIS A 297 -2.83 14.67 -47.33
C HIS A 297 -2.24 15.52 -48.48
N SER A 298 -2.94 15.55 -49.62
CA SER A 298 -2.52 16.22 -50.86
C SER A 298 -3.65 17.05 -51.48
N PRO A 299 -3.37 17.87 -52.52
CA PRO A 299 -4.40 18.60 -53.26
C PRO A 299 -5.46 17.70 -53.91
N LEU A 300 -5.17 16.41 -54.10
CA LEU A 300 -6.12 15.45 -54.66
C LEU A 300 -7.22 15.02 -53.67
N MET A 301 -7.11 15.40 -52.39
CA MET A 301 -8.19 15.23 -51.40
C MET A 301 -9.20 16.39 -51.43
N GLU A 302 -8.89 17.52 -52.06
CA GLU A 302 -9.69 18.76 -51.96
C GLU A 302 -11.15 18.57 -52.40
N SER A 303 -11.37 17.77 -53.45
CA SER A 303 -12.71 17.51 -54.01
C SER A 303 -13.63 16.67 -53.12
N MET A 304 -13.12 15.95 -52.11
CA MET A 304 -13.97 15.26 -51.13
C MET A 304 -14.31 16.11 -49.90
N LEU A 305 -13.60 17.22 -49.67
CA LEU A 305 -13.73 17.99 -48.42
C LEU A 305 -15.11 18.63 -48.28
N SER A 306 -15.77 19.02 -49.37
CA SER A 306 -17.11 19.62 -49.32
C SER A 306 -18.20 18.64 -48.87
N GLU A 307 -18.22 17.41 -49.39
CA GLU A 307 -19.20 16.41 -48.97
C GLU A 307 -18.90 15.89 -47.55
N PHE A 308 -17.62 15.75 -47.20
CA PHE A 308 -17.23 15.42 -45.83
C PHE A 308 -17.58 16.53 -44.84
N ALA A 309 -17.46 17.81 -45.25
CA ALA A 309 -17.82 18.97 -44.45
C ALA A 309 -19.32 19.02 -44.12
N GLU A 310 -20.21 18.55 -44.99
CA GLU A 310 -21.63 18.44 -44.65
C GLU A 310 -21.88 17.31 -43.64
N TYR A 311 -21.33 16.12 -43.87
CA TYR A 311 -21.49 14.99 -42.95
C TYR A 311 -20.95 15.26 -41.54
N ILE A 312 -19.76 15.85 -41.43
CA ILE A 312 -19.09 16.08 -40.15
C ILE A 312 -19.70 17.23 -39.31
N LYS A 313 -20.73 17.93 -39.81
CA LYS A 313 -21.56 18.84 -38.99
C LYS A 313 -22.56 18.09 -38.12
N GLU A 314 -22.93 16.86 -38.48
CA GLU A 314 -23.88 16.04 -37.75
C GLU A 314 -23.24 15.33 -36.54
N VAL A 315 -21.92 15.13 -36.57
CA VAL A 315 -21.13 14.46 -35.53
C VAL A 315 -21.02 15.31 -34.26
N LYS A 316 -21.38 14.71 -33.12
CA LYS A 316 -21.43 15.39 -31.82
C LYS A 316 -20.09 15.33 -31.07
N PHE A 317 -19.16 16.17 -31.47
CA PHE A 317 -17.88 16.35 -30.78
C PHE A 317 -18.06 16.71 -29.29
N GLN A 318 -17.24 16.10 -28.45
CA GLN A 318 -17.20 16.28 -27.00
C GLN A 318 -15.82 16.81 -26.56
N PRO A 319 -15.72 17.43 -25.36
CA PRO A 319 -14.43 17.78 -24.78
C PRO A 319 -13.57 16.54 -24.48
N LEU A 320 -12.26 16.61 -24.77
CA LEU A 320 -11.33 15.53 -24.46
C LEU A 320 -11.26 15.21 -22.97
N GLN A 321 -11.15 13.93 -22.64
CA GLN A 321 -10.99 13.40 -21.28
C GLN A 321 -9.54 12.96 -21.00
N ILE A 322 -8.80 12.61 -22.05
CA ILE A 322 -7.38 12.23 -22.03
C ILE A 322 -6.66 13.20 -22.99
N PRO A 323 -5.45 13.72 -22.66
CA PRO A 323 -4.71 14.55 -23.61
C PRO A 323 -4.38 13.79 -24.89
N LEU A 324 -4.36 14.52 -26.02
CA LEU A 324 -4.07 13.99 -27.35
C LEU A 324 -2.97 14.81 -28.02
N ILE A 325 -2.00 14.15 -28.64
CA ILE A 325 -0.98 14.82 -29.47
C ILE A 325 -1.52 14.98 -30.90
N SER A 326 -1.60 16.24 -31.34
CA SER A 326 -2.19 16.64 -32.61
C SER A 326 -1.31 16.31 -33.82
N ASN A 327 -1.88 15.71 -34.87
CA ASN A 327 -1.18 15.49 -36.13
C ASN A 327 -0.86 16.83 -36.84
N LEU A 328 -1.73 17.84 -36.73
CA LEU A 328 -1.60 19.13 -37.41
C LEU A 328 -0.51 20.03 -36.82
N THR A 329 -0.23 19.91 -35.52
CA THR A 329 0.72 20.79 -34.80
C THR A 329 1.91 20.05 -34.20
N GLY A 330 1.78 18.75 -33.96
CA GLY A 330 2.72 17.98 -33.14
C GLY A 330 2.66 18.34 -31.65
N GLN A 331 1.68 19.13 -31.21
CA GLN A 331 1.57 19.64 -29.84
C GLN A 331 0.42 18.96 -29.07
N ILE A 332 0.45 19.09 -27.75
CA ILE A 332 -0.57 18.57 -26.84
C ILE A 332 -1.88 19.39 -26.92
N ILE A 333 -2.99 18.69 -27.13
CA ILE A 333 -4.36 19.17 -26.96
C ILE A 333 -4.83 18.66 -25.60
N ALA A 334 -5.22 19.60 -24.73
CA ALA A 334 -5.49 19.34 -23.33
C ALA A 334 -6.93 18.81 -23.09
N PRO A 335 -7.17 18.06 -22.00
CA PRO A 335 -8.52 17.72 -21.57
C PRO A 335 -9.41 18.97 -21.44
N GLY A 336 -10.67 18.86 -21.83
CA GLY A 336 -11.61 19.99 -21.90
C GLY A 336 -11.62 20.75 -23.24
N GLN A 337 -10.65 20.53 -24.14
CA GLN A 337 -10.69 21.09 -25.50
C GLN A 337 -11.52 20.21 -26.45
N ILE A 338 -12.08 20.80 -27.51
CA ILE A 338 -12.94 20.12 -28.50
C ILE A 338 -12.22 20.11 -29.86
N LEU A 339 -12.19 18.94 -30.51
CA LEU A 339 -11.71 18.78 -31.89
C LEU A 339 -12.87 19.01 -32.85
N ASP A 340 -13.01 20.24 -33.34
CA ASP A 340 -14.14 20.65 -34.18
C ASP A 340 -14.10 20.09 -35.63
N SER A 341 -15.18 20.29 -36.38
CA SER A 341 -15.30 19.90 -37.79
C SER A 341 -14.17 20.45 -38.68
N ASN A 342 -13.61 21.63 -38.35
CA ASN A 342 -12.54 22.26 -39.12
C ASN A 342 -11.17 21.61 -38.83
N TYR A 343 -10.93 21.14 -37.60
CA TYR A 343 -9.77 20.31 -37.28
C TYR A 343 -9.69 19.10 -38.22
N TRP A 344 -10.78 18.35 -38.35
CA TRP A 344 -10.82 17.11 -39.14
C TRP A 344 -10.79 17.32 -40.66
N LEU A 345 -11.33 18.43 -41.17
CA LEU A 345 -11.17 18.82 -42.57
C LEU A 345 -9.70 19.12 -42.91
N ARG A 346 -9.01 19.87 -42.03
CA ARG A 346 -7.57 20.11 -42.15
C ARG A 346 -6.76 18.82 -41.99
N GLN A 347 -7.18 17.92 -41.10
CA GLN A 347 -6.53 16.63 -40.82
C GLN A 347 -6.42 15.71 -42.04
N ILE A 348 -7.35 15.81 -42.99
CA ILE A 348 -7.35 15.03 -44.25
C ILE A 348 -6.38 15.61 -45.30
N ARG A 349 -5.94 16.87 -45.11
CA ARG A 349 -5.36 17.71 -46.16
C ARG A 349 -3.94 18.23 -45.84
N GLU A 350 -3.61 18.40 -44.56
CA GLU A 350 -2.33 18.92 -44.05
C GLU A 350 -1.38 17.80 -43.58
N PRO A 351 -0.05 18.04 -43.54
CA PRO A 351 0.94 17.04 -43.14
C PRO A 351 0.78 16.56 -41.69
N VAL A 352 0.89 15.24 -41.49
CA VAL A 352 1.02 14.58 -40.18
C VAL A 352 2.41 14.83 -39.57
N LYS A 353 2.49 15.64 -38.52
CA LYS A 353 3.73 16.01 -37.82
C LYS A 353 4.13 15.02 -36.73
N PHE A 354 4.17 13.73 -37.07
CA PHE A 354 4.40 12.64 -36.12
C PHE A 354 5.74 12.81 -35.34
N MET A 355 6.83 13.15 -36.03
CA MET A 355 8.13 13.42 -35.39
C MET A 355 8.05 14.51 -34.31
N THR A 356 7.35 15.61 -34.60
CA THR A 356 7.14 16.71 -33.64
C THR A 356 6.28 16.26 -32.46
N GLY A 357 5.30 15.40 -32.71
CA GLY A 357 4.48 14.78 -31.67
C GLY A 357 5.28 13.86 -30.74
N ILE A 358 6.17 13.03 -31.30
CA ILE A 358 7.09 12.19 -30.52
C ILE A 358 8.05 13.05 -29.69
N ASN A 359 8.68 14.08 -30.27
CA ASN A 359 9.56 14.97 -29.52
C ASN A 359 8.83 15.66 -28.35
N THR A 360 7.59 16.13 -28.56
CA THR A 360 6.76 16.72 -27.49
C THR A 360 6.44 15.71 -26.38
N LEU A 361 6.26 14.43 -26.70
CA LEU A 361 6.07 13.38 -25.69
C LEU A 361 7.34 13.17 -24.84
N PHE A 362 8.52 13.22 -25.45
CA PHE A 362 9.80 13.14 -24.73
C PHE A 362 10.11 14.40 -23.90
N GLU A 363 9.82 15.60 -24.43
CA GLU A 363 9.92 16.86 -23.69
C GLU A 363 9.00 16.90 -22.44
N LEU A 364 7.89 16.15 -22.47
CA LEU A 364 6.96 15.97 -21.36
C LEU A 364 7.28 14.75 -20.46
N GLY A 365 8.37 14.01 -20.73
CA GLY A 365 8.83 12.89 -19.90
C GLY A 365 8.06 11.57 -20.08
N TYR A 366 7.43 11.34 -21.24
CA TYR A 366 6.83 10.05 -21.58
C TYR A 366 7.87 9.14 -22.25
N GLU A 367 8.18 8.00 -21.61
CA GLU A 367 9.23 7.08 -22.08
C GLU A 367 8.74 5.63 -22.31
N VAL A 368 7.44 5.36 -22.09
CA VAL A 368 6.83 4.05 -22.35
C VAL A 368 5.66 4.19 -23.33
N PHE A 369 5.76 3.46 -24.42
CA PHE A 369 4.96 3.60 -25.63
C PHE A 369 4.35 2.25 -25.99
N LEU A 370 3.02 2.16 -26.07
CA LEU A 370 2.29 0.97 -26.50
C LEU A 370 1.52 1.26 -27.79
N GLU A 371 1.93 0.62 -28.88
CA GLU A 371 1.23 0.72 -30.16
C GLU A 371 0.00 -0.19 -30.20
N ILE A 372 -1.13 0.44 -30.50
CA ILE A 372 -2.44 -0.14 -30.71
C ILE A 372 -2.66 -0.15 -32.22
N GLY A 373 -2.52 -1.32 -32.82
CA GLY A 373 -2.47 -1.48 -34.27
C GLY A 373 -2.29 -2.92 -34.68
N ALA A 374 -2.32 -3.18 -35.99
CA ALA A 374 -2.13 -4.50 -36.56
C ALA A 374 -0.66 -4.99 -36.52
N LYS A 375 0.32 -4.07 -36.60
CA LYS A 375 1.76 -4.33 -36.56
C LYS A 375 2.53 -3.03 -36.20
N PRO A 376 3.77 -3.08 -35.67
CA PRO A 376 4.44 -1.95 -35.01
C PRO A 376 5.07 -0.93 -35.96
N VAL A 377 4.26 -0.16 -36.68
CA VAL A 377 4.76 0.85 -37.63
C VAL A 377 5.27 2.08 -36.89
N LEU A 378 4.49 2.63 -35.96
CA LEU A 378 4.80 3.87 -35.23
C LEU A 378 5.92 3.67 -34.22
N SER A 379 6.03 2.47 -33.63
CA SER A 379 7.12 2.08 -32.73
C SER A 379 8.47 2.02 -33.45
N SER A 380 8.48 1.67 -34.74
CA SER A 380 9.68 1.75 -35.58
C SER A 380 10.04 3.20 -35.87
N LEU A 381 9.06 4.02 -36.31
CA LEU A 381 9.29 5.44 -36.63
C LEU A 381 9.71 6.26 -35.39
N GLY A 382 9.13 5.99 -34.23
CA GLY A 382 9.44 6.67 -32.96
C GLY A 382 10.88 6.44 -32.50
N LYS A 383 11.40 5.21 -32.63
CA LYS A 383 12.83 4.90 -32.38
C LYS A 383 13.77 5.71 -33.27
N HIS A 384 13.39 6.00 -34.52
CA HIS A 384 14.19 6.84 -35.42
C HIS A 384 14.12 8.34 -35.05
N CYS A 385 13.13 8.78 -34.28
CA CYS A 385 13.04 10.17 -33.80
C CYS A 385 14.00 10.47 -32.65
N GLN A 386 14.26 9.49 -31.77
CA GLN A 386 15.04 9.65 -30.54
C GLN A 386 15.98 8.46 -30.34
N GLN A 387 16.98 8.34 -31.21
CA GLN A 387 17.91 7.20 -31.25
C GLN A 387 18.78 7.07 -29.98
N GLU A 388 18.97 8.16 -29.23
CA GLU A 388 19.78 8.19 -28.01
C GLU A 388 18.97 7.98 -26.72
N ASN A 389 17.63 7.95 -26.78
CA ASN A 389 16.78 7.78 -25.59
C ASN A 389 16.39 6.30 -25.38
N PRO A 390 16.60 5.71 -24.18
CA PRO A 390 16.33 4.29 -23.88
C PRO A 390 14.84 3.96 -23.65
N ALA A 391 13.93 4.57 -24.41
CA ALA A 391 12.49 4.39 -24.27
C ALA A 391 12.01 2.95 -24.55
N THR A 392 10.97 2.54 -23.82
CA THR A 392 10.34 1.23 -23.97
C THR A 392 9.22 1.30 -25.01
N TRP A 393 9.41 0.64 -26.15
CA TRP A 393 8.45 0.58 -27.26
C TRP A 393 7.83 -0.82 -27.36
N LEU A 394 6.52 -0.90 -27.22
CA LEU A 394 5.72 -2.13 -27.13
C LEU A 394 4.61 -2.13 -28.18
N SER A 395 4.13 -3.32 -28.55
CA SER A 395 3.12 -3.52 -29.59
C SER A 395 1.96 -4.39 -29.11
N SER A 396 0.76 -4.12 -29.61
CA SER A 396 -0.41 -4.98 -29.34
C SER A 396 -0.39 -6.25 -30.20
N LEU A 397 0.03 -6.12 -31.45
CA LEU A 397 0.12 -7.20 -32.43
C LEU A 397 1.42 -7.09 -33.22
N GLU A 398 1.88 -8.23 -33.71
CA GLU A 398 2.99 -8.37 -34.66
C GLU A 398 2.50 -9.17 -35.86
N TYR A 399 3.04 -8.93 -37.04
CA TYR A 399 2.57 -9.56 -38.27
C TYR A 399 2.86 -11.08 -38.30
N ASP A 400 4.11 -11.46 -38.03
CA ASP A 400 4.61 -12.86 -38.08
C ASP A 400 4.56 -13.59 -36.72
N GLN A 401 3.69 -13.19 -35.79
CA GLN A 401 3.62 -13.78 -34.44
C GLN A 401 2.17 -14.02 -33.97
N GLU A 402 1.97 -15.02 -33.12
CA GLU A 402 0.68 -15.25 -32.46
C GLU A 402 0.21 -13.99 -31.70
N ASN A 403 -1.08 -13.67 -31.82
CA ASN A 403 -1.66 -12.45 -31.28
C ASN A 403 -1.56 -12.41 -29.75
N TRP A 404 -1.78 -13.57 -29.10
CA TRP A 404 -1.60 -13.70 -27.65
C TRP A 404 -0.14 -13.56 -27.23
N GLN A 405 0.82 -14.04 -28.03
CA GLN A 405 2.24 -13.92 -27.72
C GLN A 405 2.67 -12.45 -27.76
N SER A 406 2.25 -11.69 -28.77
CA SER A 406 2.52 -10.24 -28.87
C SER A 406 1.94 -9.47 -27.67
N LEU A 407 0.64 -9.67 -27.37
CA LEU A 407 -0.01 -9.05 -26.21
C LEU A 407 0.68 -9.44 -24.89
N PHE A 408 1.13 -10.69 -24.73
CA PHE A 408 1.74 -11.15 -23.49
C PHE A 408 3.19 -10.70 -23.33
N ILE A 409 3.97 -10.57 -24.41
CA ILE A 409 5.30 -9.93 -24.36
C ILE A 409 5.16 -8.47 -23.91
N SER A 410 4.20 -7.73 -24.47
CA SER A 410 3.94 -6.34 -24.07
C SER A 410 3.38 -6.24 -22.65
N LEU A 411 2.44 -7.10 -22.25
CA LEU A 411 1.89 -7.14 -20.89
C LEU A 411 2.97 -7.53 -19.85
N ALA A 412 3.87 -8.44 -20.20
CA ALA A 412 5.02 -8.81 -19.38
C ALA A 412 6.00 -7.65 -19.21
N ASN A 413 6.32 -6.91 -20.28
CA ASN A 413 7.17 -5.72 -20.18
C ASN A 413 6.52 -4.59 -19.36
N LEU A 414 5.21 -4.33 -19.55
CA LEU A 414 4.45 -3.41 -18.70
C LEU A 414 4.47 -3.85 -17.23
N TYR A 415 4.38 -5.15 -16.94
CA TYR A 415 4.55 -5.68 -15.59
C TYR A 415 5.96 -5.44 -15.03
N ILE A 416 7.03 -5.62 -15.81
CA ILE A 416 8.39 -5.27 -15.35
C ILE A 416 8.50 -3.77 -15.09
N GLN A 417 7.99 -2.91 -15.98
CA GLN A 417 7.98 -1.44 -15.84
C GLN A 417 7.05 -0.89 -14.72
N GLY A 418 6.55 -1.75 -13.84
CA GLY A 418 5.79 -1.34 -12.66
C GLY A 418 4.30 -1.06 -12.91
N VAL A 419 3.83 -1.13 -14.16
CA VAL A 419 2.46 -0.76 -14.55
C VAL A 419 1.45 -1.69 -13.87
N LYS A 420 0.36 -1.09 -13.35
CA LYS A 420 -0.61 -1.78 -12.49
C LYS A 420 -1.63 -2.58 -13.27
N ILE A 421 -1.40 -3.89 -13.39
CA ILE A 421 -2.30 -4.83 -14.06
C ILE A 421 -3.44 -5.28 -13.14
N ASN A 422 -4.66 -5.29 -13.66
CA ASN A 422 -5.84 -5.91 -13.04
C ASN A 422 -5.89 -7.40 -13.40
N TRP A 423 -5.09 -8.22 -12.72
CA TRP A 423 -5.03 -9.67 -12.96
C TRP A 423 -6.38 -10.40 -12.79
N LYS A 424 -7.32 -9.82 -12.01
CA LYS A 424 -8.69 -10.35 -11.90
C LYS A 424 -9.54 -10.07 -13.15
N GLY A 425 -9.35 -8.90 -13.79
CA GLY A 425 -9.98 -8.57 -15.08
C GLY A 425 -9.38 -9.38 -16.23
N PHE A 426 -8.06 -9.57 -16.21
CA PHE A 426 -7.31 -10.37 -17.19
C PHE A 426 -7.79 -11.82 -17.33
N ASP A 427 -8.25 -12.46 -16.24
CA ASP A 427 -8.84 -13.79 -16.27
C ASP A 427 -10.38 -13.81 -16.09
N GLN A 428 -11.05 -12.66 -15.93
CA GLN A 428 -12.51 -12.59 -15.73
C GLN A 428 -13.35 -13.37 -16.76
N PRO A 429 -13.00 -13.39 -18.07
CA PRO A 429 -13.80 -14.11 -19.06
C PRO A 429 -13.71 -15.65 -18.97
N TYR A 430 -12.86 -16.20 -18.09
CA TYR A 430 -12.48 -17.61 -18.07
C TYR A 430 -12.72 -18.24 -16.69
N THR A 431 -13.07 -19.52 -16.66
CA THR A 431 -13.22 -20.26 -15.40
C THR A 431 -11.85 -20.53 -14.78
N ARG A 432 -11.67 -20.17 -13.50
CA ARG A 432 -10.40 -20.37 -12.76
C ARG A 432 -10.63 -20.86 -11.33
N ASN A 433 -9.77 -21.78 -10.89
CA ASN A 433 -9.67 -22.24 -9.50
C ASN A 433 -8.48 -21.57 -8.80
N VAL A 434 -8.46 -21.66 -7.47
CA VAL A 434 -7.35 -21.14 -6.63
C VAL A 434 -6.58 -22.29 -6.02
N LEU A 435 -5.25 -22.29 -6.22
CA LEU A 435 -4.35 -23.38 -5.82
C LEU A 435 -3.38 -22.96 -4.71
N PRO A 436 -2.95 -23.90 -3.85
CA PRO A 436 -1.82 -23.71 -2.95
C PRO A 436 -0.51 -23.76 -3.73
N LEU A 437 0.04 -22.59 -4.06
CA LEU A 437 1.35 -22.47 -4.73
C LEU A 437 2.51 -22.31 -3.73
N PRO A 438 3.79 -22.45 -4.16
CA PRO A 438 4.96 -22.24 -3.30
C PRO A 438 5.00 -20.90 -2.55
N THR A 439 5.74 -20.90 -1.44
CA THR A 439 5.92 -19.76 -0.53
C THR A 439 7.24 -19.01 -0.80
N TYR A 440 7.33 -17.79 -0.27
CA TYR A 440 8.46 -16.88 -0.49
C TYR A 440 9.81 -17.45 0.03
N PRO A 441 10.90 -17.41 -0.77
CA PRO A 441 12.25 -17.76 -0.33
C PRO A 441 12.91 -16.60 0.43
N PHE A 442 12.71 -16.57 1.74
CA PHE A 442 13.43 -15.63 2.61
C PHE A 442 14.94 -15.84 2.52
N GLN A 443 15.65 -14.81 2.06
CA GLN A 443 17.11 -14.75 2.00
C GLN A 443 17.65 -14.57 3.43
N ARG A 444 18.07 -15.68 4.02
CA ARG A 444 18.46 -15.75 5.43
C ARG A 444 19.96 -15.45 5.57
N GLN A 445 20.29 -14.19 5.81
CA GLN A 445 21.56 -13.86 6.45
C GLN A 445 21.50 -14.20 7.95
N ARG A 446 22.64 -14.64 8.51
CA ARG A 446 22.80 -14.83 9.96
C ARG A 446 23.04 -13.46 10.60
N TYR A 447 21.97 -12.85 11.09
CA TYR A 447 22.06 -11.67 11.96
C TYR A 447 22.30 -12.17 13.39
N TRP A 448 23.50 -11.96 13.90
CA TRP A 448 23.94 -12.42 15.21
C TRP A 448 24.91 -11.42 15.82
N PHE A 449 24.93 -11.31 17.15
CA PHE A 449 25.89 -10.46 17.86
C PHE A 449 27.10 -11.29 18.26
N ASP A 450 28.22 -11.09 17.56
CA ASP A 450 29.51 -11.62 17.99
C ASP A 450 30.08 -10.71 19.09
N THR A 451 30.28 -11.26 20.30
CA THR A 451 30.73 -10.50 21.46
C THR A 451 32.21 -10.14 21.33
N ILE A 452 32.49 -8.86 21.07
CA ILE A 452 33.83 -8.30 21.14
C ILE A 452 34.29 -8.31 22.60
N ASN A 453 35.07 -9.33 22.96
CA ASN A 453 35.69 -9.45 24.29
C ASN A 453 36.85 -8.47 24.46
N ASN A 454 36.53 -7.18 24.59
CA ASN A 454 37.46 -6.13 25.01
C ASN A 454 37.80 -6.29 26.50
N HIS A 455 38.60 -7.31 26.82
CA HIS A 455 39.37 -7.34 28.06
C HIS A 455 40.56 -6.39 27.93
N GLU A 456 40.34 -5.10 28.16
CA GLU A 456 41.45 -4.18 28.38
C GLU A 456 42.22 -4.55 29.64
N ASN A 457 43.55 -4.35 29.57
CA ASN A 457 44.47 -4.67 30.64
C ASN A 457 44.25 -3.78 31.88
N GLN A 458 44.30 -4.37 33.08
CA GLN A 458 45.20 -3.85 34.14
C GLN A 458 45.52 -4.94 35.18
N PRO A 459 46.66 -4.86 35.89
CA PRO A 459 47.32 -6.05 36.43
C PRO A 459 47.01 -6.36 37.91
N ARG A 460 46.94 -7.65 38.23
CA ARG A 460 47.32 -8.18 39.55
C ARG A 460 48.27 -9.36 39.40
N ASN A 461 49.56 -9.09 39.60
CA ASN A 461 50.61 -10.10 39.58
C ASN A 461 50.72 -10.83 40.92
N ASN A 462 51.08 -12.12 40.85
CA ASN A 462 51.52 -13.00 41.94
C ASN A 462 50.39 -13.36 42.95
N ILE A 463 50.31 -14.60 43.48
CA ILE A 463 51.41 -15.40 44.04
C ILE A 463 51.24 -16.93 43.75
N LEU A 464 52.33 -17.52 43.22
CA LEU A 464 52.83 -18.91 43.34
C LEU A 464 51.97 -20.16 42.94
N ASN A 465 52.38 -20.74 41.80
CA ASN A 465 52.86 -22.14 41.62
C ASN A 465 51.90 -23.37 41.51
N ASN A 466 51.95 -23.95 40.30
CA ASN A 466 52.18 -25.37 39.97
C ASN A 466 51.02 -26.41 39.97
N HIS A 467 50.46 -26.61 38.76
CA HIS A 467 50.21 -27.87 38.02
C HIS A 467 50.89 -29.18 38.51
N PRO A 468 50.37 -30.41 38.21
CA PRO A 468 49.92 -30.81 36.86
C PRO A 468 48.74 -31.81 36.69
N ASN A 469 48.54 -32.19 35.42
CA ASN A 469 47.41 -32.87 34.75
C ASN A 469 46.81 -34.17 35.32
N GLN A 470 45.48 -34.23 35.17
CA GLN A 470 44.62 -35.31 34.64
C GLN A 470 44.70 -36.75 35.21
N GLN A 471 43.50 -37.28 35.50
CA GLN A 471 42.95 -38.41 34.74
C GLN A 471 41.42 -38.31 34.69
N GLU A 472 40.78 -38.97 33.71
CA GLU A 472 39.33 -39.02 33.56
C GLU A 472 38.71 -40.06 34.51
N GLN A 473 37.58 -39.73 35.14
CA GLN A 473 36.63 -40.74 35.60
C GLN A 473 35.20 -40.32 35.25
N ASN A 474 34.40 -41.30 34.84
CA ASN A 474 33.02 -41.10 34.43
C ASN A 474 32.14 -40.68 35.62
N ILE A 475 31.81 -39.38 35.70
CA ILE A 475 30.53 -39.00 36.28
C ILE A 475 29.49 -39.38 35.23
N SER A 476 28.65 -40.37 35.54
CA SER A 476 27.56 -40.77 34.66
C SER A 476 26.70 -39.54 34.34
N MET A 477 26.63 -39.17 33.06
CA MET A 477 25.65 -38.19 32.61
C MET A 477 24.27 -38.67 33.05
N THR A 478 23.64 -37.93 33.96
CA THR A 478 22.21 -38.10 34.20
C THR A 478 21.54 -37.61 32.94
N THR A 479 21.15 -38.55 32.07
CA THR A 479 20.76 -38.23 30.69
C THR A 479 19.61 -37.22 30.74
N ILE A 480 19.84 -36.02 30.23
CA ILE A 480 18.82 -34.99 30.16
C ILE A 480 17.77 -35.49 29.17
N THR A 481 16.69 -36.07 29.69
CA THR A 481 15.53 -36.44 28.87
C THR A 481 14.94 -35.18 28.25
N ASN A 482 14.30 -35.32 27.09
CA ASN A 482 13.66 -34.17 26.44
C ASN A 482 12.66 -33.47 27.36
N ASP A 483 12.01 -34.21 28.27
CA ASP A 483 11.08 -33.67 29.28
C ASP A 483 11.76 -32.63 30.19
N ASN A 484 12.96 -32.93 30.70
CA ASN A 484 13.74 -31.99 31.53
C ASN A 484 14.19 -30.77 30.71
N LYS A 485 14.57 -30.96 29.44
CA LYS A 485 14.93 -29.87 28.52
C LYS A 485 13.75 -28.93 28.27
N GLN A 486 12.56 -29.49 28.00
CA GLN A 486 11.33 -28.73 27.74
C GLN A 486 10.88 -27.94 28.98
N ALA A 487 10.90 -28.54 30.17
CA ALA A 487 10.53 -27.86 31.43
C ALA A 487 11.42 -26.63 31.73
N ILE A 488 12.73 -26.75 31.48
CA ILE A 488 13.71 -25.67 31.69
C ILE A 488 13.49 -24.50 30.71
N VAL A 489 13.31 -24.80 29.42
CA VAL A 489 13.03 -23.76 28.41
C VAL A 489 11.69 -23.07 28.70
N LEU A 490 10.67 -23.84 29.07
CA LEU A 490 9.34 -23.34 29.45
C LEU A 490 9.41 -22.26 30.53
N GLN A 491 10.18 -22.47 31.61
CA GLN A 491 10.28 -21.50 32.69
C GLN A 491 10.93 -20.18 32.25
N LYS A 492 12.00 -20.23 31.43
CA LYS A 492 12.72 -19.03 30.95
C LYS A 492 11.93 -18.29 29.86
N VAL A 493 11.18 -18.99 29.00
CA VAL A 493 10.20 -18.37 28.07
C VAL A 493 9.04 -17.72 28.83
N ARG A 494 8.45 -18.41 29.82
CA ARG A 494 7.38 -17.88 30.66
C ARG A 494 7.81 -16.59 31.40
N ALA A 495 9.03 -16.57 31.94
CA ALA A 495 9.60 -15.38 32.58
C ALA A 495 9.85 -14.21 31.60
N LEU A 496 10.30 -14.49 30.37
CA LEU A 496 10.43 -13.47 29.33
C LEU A 496 9.06 -12.85 28.98
N VAL A 497 8.04 -13.67 28.70
CA VAL A 497 6.70 -13.15 28.36
C VAL A 497 6.11 -12.36 29.54
N ALA A 498 6.21 -12.89 30.77
CA ALA A 498 5.75 -12.19 31.98
C ALA A 498 6.38 -10.78 32.13
N LYS A 499 7.68 -10.63 31.85
CA LYS A 499 8.37 -9.33 31.89
C LYS A 499 7.76 -8.29 30.95
N PHE A 500 7.40 -8.67 29.72
CA PHE A 500 6.77 -7.74 28.76
C PHE A 500 5.28 -7.52 29.04
N LEU A 501 4.59 -8.50 29.63
CA LEU A 501 3.22 -8.36 30.12
C LEU A 501 3.11 -7.62 31.47
N LYS A 502 4.24 -7.26 32.10
CA LYS A 502 4.34 -6.67 33.45
C LYS A 502 3.64 -7.48 34.56
N ALA A 503 3.58 -8.80 34.39
CA ALA A 503 3.02 -9.75 35.35
C ALA A 503 4.12 -10.59 36.01
N LYS A 504 3.80 -11.36 37.07
CA LYS A 504 4.73 -12.36 37.61
C LYS A 504 4.74 -13.61 36.72
N PRO A 505 5.87 -14.36 36.63
CA PRO A 505 5.93 -15.59 35.84
C PRO A 505 4.84 -16.61 36.21
N GLU A 506 4.46 -16.67 37.49
CA GLU A 506 3.46 -17.61 38.02
C GLU A 506 2.03 -17.29 37.53
N GLU A 507 1.75 -16.04 37.17
CA GLU A 507 0.45 -15.51 36.76
C GLU A 507 0.15 -15.73 35.27
N ILE A 508 1.15 -16.10 34.47
CA ILE A 508 1.02 -16.33 33.03
C ILE A 508 0.61 -17.77 32.73
N ASP A 509 -0.60 -17.98 32.19
CA ASP A 509 -1.00 -19.29 31.65
C ASP A 509 -0.12 -19.65 30.44
N ILE A 510 0.48 -20.84 30.48
CA ILE A 510 1.38 -21.37 29.45
C ILE A 510 0.65 -22.01 28.27
N HIS A 511 -0.63 -22.39 28.45
CA HIS A 511 -1.46 -23.03 27.42
C HIS A 511 -2.40 -22.04 26.73
N LEU A 512 -2.69 -20.88 27.35
CA LEU A 512 -3.42 -19.78 26.74
C LEU A 512 -2.74 -19.30 25.44
N SER A 513 -3.51 -19.03 24.39
CA SER A 513 -2.92 -18.60 23.12
C SER A 513 -2.38 -17.17 23.18
N PHE A 514 -1.33 -16.88 22.42
CA PHE A 514 -0.79 -15.53 22.22
C PHE A 514 -1.83 -14.51 21.69
N LEU A 515 -2.85 -14.97 20.94
CA LEU A 515 -3.99 -14.13 20.53
C LEU A 515 -5.02 -13.90 21.65
N GLU A 516 -4.94 -14.65 22.74
CA GLU A 516 -5.85 -14.61 23.88
C GLU A 516 -5.23 -13.96 25.13
N MET A 517 -3.90 -13.87 25.21
CA MET A 517 -3.16 -13.24 26.32
C MET A 517 -3.48 -11.76 26.55
N GLY A 518 -3.99 -11.05 25.53
CA GLY A 518 -4.55 -9.71 25.72
C GLY A 518 -3.56 -8.57 25.89
N ALA A 519 -2.27 -8.78 25.62
CA ALA A 519 -1.35 -7.68 25.40
C ALA A 519 -1.71 -6.91 24.13
N ASP A 520 -1.31 -5.64 24.09
CA ASP A 520 -1.25 -4.91 22.82
C ASP A 520 -0.23 -5.56 21.86
N SER A 521 -0.39 -5.30 20.57
CA SER A 521 0.43 -5.94 19.54
C SER A 521 1.92 -5.58 19.63
N ILE A 522 2.29 -4.48 20.31
CA ILE A 522 3.68 -4.03 20.46
C ILE A 522 4.34 -4.80 21.60
N ALA A 523 3.67 -4.92 22.75
CA ALA A 523 4.13 -5.73 23.88
C ALA A 523 4.33 -7.21 23.49
N MET A 524 3.42 -7.77 22.67
CA MET A 524 3.61 -9.11 22.11
C MET A 524 4.82 -9.17 21.15
N LEU A 525 4.94 -8.23 20.20
CA LEU A 525 6.08 -8.18 19.26
C LEU A 525 7.43 -8.09 19.96
N ASP A 526 7.53 -7.34 21.07
CA ASP A 526 8.77 -7.21 21.82
C ASP A 526 9.04 -8.40 22.75
N ALA A 527 8.00 -9.07 23.29
CA ALA A 527 8.14 -10.36 23.94
C ALA A 527 8.70 -11.43 22.99
N ILE A 528 8.14 -11.51 21.77
CA ILE A 528 8.60 -12.42 20.72
C ILE A 528 10.06 -12.11 20.38
N ARG A 529 10.40 -10.86 20.04
CA ARG A 529 11.77 -10.46 19.70
C ARG A 529 12.77 -10.72 20.82
N ALA A 530 12.39 -10.57 22.08
CA ALA A 530 13.26 -10.92 23.20
C ALA A 530 13.54 -12.43 23.27
N ILE A 531 12.56 -13.27 22.94
CA ILE A 531 12.74 -14.72 22.77
C ILE A 531 13.62 -15.02 21.54
N GLU A 532 13.35 -14.38 20.39
CA GLU A 532 14.17 -14.55 19.18
C GLU A 532 15.66 -14.25 19.46
N ASN A 533 15.93 -13.16 20.16
CA ASN A 533 17.28 -12.75 20.56
C ASN A 533 17.91 -13.69 21.61
N THR A 534 17.15 -14.17 22.59
CA THR A 534 17.67 -15.03 23.67
C THR A 534 18.04 -16.43 23.18
N TYR A 535 17.34 -16.94 22.16
CA TYR A 535 17.47 -18.33 21.69
C TYR A 535 17.99 -18.47 20.25
N ASN A 536 18.38 -17.37 19.58
CA ASN A 536 18.77 -17.33 18.17
C ASN A 536 17.71 -17.90 17.21
N PHE A 537 16.43 -17.73 17.53
CA PHE A 537 15.35 -18.47 16.89
C PHE A 537 14.29 -17.53 16.32
N LYS A 538 14.27 -17.34 14.99
CA LYS A 538 13.31 -16.42 14.34
C LYS A 538 11.93 -17.06 14.19
N ILE A 539 10.90 -16.36 14.66
CA ILE A 539 9.51 -16.85 14.73
C ILE A 539 8.63 -15.94 13.88
N THR A 540 8.08 -16.44 12.78
CA THR A 540 7.13 -15.61 12.01
C THR A 540 5.78 -15.52 12.73
N ILE A 541 5.10 -14.38 12.61
CA ILE A 541 3.77 -14.14 13.22
C ILE A 541 2.76 -15.25 12.83
N ARG A 542 2.86 -15.77 11.59
CA ARG A 542 2.05 -16.88 11.12
C ARG A 542 2.31 -18.16 11.94
N GLN A 543 3.57 -18.53 12.11
CA GLN A 543 3.94 -19.71 12.90
C GLN A 543 3.56 -19.54 14.37
N LEU A 544 3.72 -18.34 14.94
CA LEU A 544 3.30 -18.05 16.32
C LEU A 544 1.79 -18.25 16.54
N PHE A 545 0.95 -18.09 15.52
CA PHE A 545 -0.50 -18.21 15.66
C PHE A 545 -1.09 -19.52 15.08
N GLU A 546 -0.41 -20.17 14.13
CA GLU A 546 -0.87 -21.43 13.52
C GLU A 546 -0.12 -22.67 14.03
N GLU A 547 1.19 -22.58 14.33
CA GLU A 547 2.05 -23.73 14.67
C GLU A 547 2.43 -23.74 16.16
N LEU A 548 2.71 -22.57 16.73
CA LEU A 548 3.23 -22.35 18.10
C LEU A 548 2.27 -21.47 18.93
N PRO A 549 0.96 -21.80 19.01
CA PRO A 549 -0.08 -20.86 19.46
C PRO A 549 0.05 -20.35 20.89
N ASN A 550 0.86 -20.97 21.76
CA ASN A 550 1.00 -20.63 23.19
C ASN A 550 2.45 -20.82 23.69
N ILE A 551 2.72 -20.43 24.94
CA ILE A 551 4.05 -20.53 25.55
C ILE A 551 4.53 -21.99 25.63
N GLN A 552 3.65 -22.97 25.88
CA GLN A 552 4.04 -24.37 25.95
C GLN A 552 4.51 -24.90 24.59
N SER A 553 3.77 -24.66 23.50
CA SER A 553 4.17 -25.13 22.17
C SER A 553 5.41 -24.37 21.66
N LEU A 554 5.52 -23.08 21.95
CA LEU A 554 6.74 -22.30 21.68
C LEU A 554 7.95 -22.83 22.46
N ALA A 555 7.79 -23.11 23.76
CA ALA A 555 8.88 -23.63 24.61
C ALA A 555 9.30 -25.04 24.19
N ASN A 556 8.35 -25.92 23.85
CA ASN A 556 8.64 -27.24 23.32
C ASN A 556 9.40 -27.12 21.98
N HIS A 557 8.93 -26.27 21.06
CA HIS A 557 9.59 -26.09 19.77
C HIS A 557 11.00 -25.49 19.90
N ILE A 558 11.22 -24.53 20.80
CA ILE A 558 12.56 -24.03 21.12
C ILE A 558 13.42 -25.15 21.70
N ALA A 559 12.91 -25.90 22.69
CA ALA A 559 13.63 -27.03 23.27
C ALA A 559 13.98 -28.09 22.20
N ASP A 560 13.06 -28.45 21.31
CA ASP A 560 13.30 -29.49 20.30
C ASP A 560 14.32 -29.05 19.22
N ASN A 561 14.46 -27.74 18.97
CA ASN A 561 15.41 -27.19 17.99
C ASN A 561 16.75 -26.68 18.56
N LEU A 562 16.90 -26.56 19.89
CA LEU A 562 18.17 -26.15 20.51
C LEU A 562 19.22 -27.28 20.47
N SER A 563 20.46 -26.97 20.04
CA SER A 563 21.55 -27.95 20.01
C SER A 563 21.98 -28.38 21.42
N SER A 564 22.48 -29.61 21.55
CA SER A 564 23.00 -30.14 22.82
C SER A 564 24.13 -29.30 23.40
N GLU A 565 24.92 -28.66 22.53
CA GLU A 565 25.99 -27.73 22.91
C GLU A 565 25.43 -26.46 23.56
N TRP A 566 24.31 -25.91 23.04
CA TRP A 566 23.65 -24.76 23.65
C TRP A 566 23.05 -25.11 25.02
N ILE A 567 22.49 -26.31 25.20
CA ILE A 567 22.08 -26.79 26.52
C ILE A 567 23.30 -26.80 27.44
N ASN A 568 24.37 -27.51 27.05
CA ASN A 568 25.53 -27.77 27.89
C ASN A 568 26.27 -26.48 28.28
N ALA A 569 26.37 -25.51 27.37
CA ALA A 569 26.96 -24.19 27.66
C ALA A 569 26.14 -23.37 28.66
N ASN A 570 24.82 -23.57 28.73
CA ASN A 570 23.91 -22.81 29.60
C ASN A 570 23.43 -23.61 30.84
N LEU A 571 23.87 -24.86 31.02
CA LEU A 571 23.43 -25.73 32.13
C LEU A 571 23.65 -25.12 33.52
N GLN A 572 24.68 -24.28 33.69
CA GLN A 572 24.95 -23.60 34.96
C GLN A 572 23.95 -22.46 35.26
N GLU A 573 23.42 -21.76 34.25
CA GLU A 573 22.27 -20.87 34.47
C GLU A 573 21.03 -21.69 34.85
N PHE A 574 20.77 -22.76 34.09
CA PHE A 574 19.53 -23.55 34.22
C PHE A 574 19.41 -24.36 35.51
N THR A 575 20.53 -24.65 36.19
CA THR A 575 20.54 -25.32 37.49
C THR A 575 20.57 -24.35 38.68
N SER A 576 20.61 -23.03 38.43
CA SER A 576 20.76 -22.00 39.48
C SER A 576 19.45 -21.57 40.17
N THR A 577 18.68 -22.54 40.68
CA THR A 577 17.69 -22.28 41.76
C THR A 577 18.21 -22.82 43.10
N PRO A 578 18.06 -22.10 44.22
CA PRO A 578 18.75 -22.45 45.47
C PRO A 578 18.11 -23.65 46.18
N ALA A 579 18.61 -24.85 45.86
CA ALA A 579 18.32 -26.08 46.61
C ALA A 579 19.14 -26.16 47.92
N ALA A 580 18.57 -26.81 48.95
CA ALA A 580 19.11 -26.80 50.31
C ALA A 580 20.32 -27.74 50.52
N LYS A 581 21.06 -27.49 51.60
CA LYS A 581 22.24 -28.27 52.05
C LYS A 581 21.96 -29.76 52.20
N VAL A 582 22.82 -30.61 51.62
CA VAL A 582 23.24 -31.91 52.17
C VAL A 582 24.75 -32.08 51.89
N GLU A 583 25.48 -32.72 52.80
CA GLU A 583 26.94 -32.96 52.70
C GLU A 583 27.27 -34.20 51.88
N THR A 584 28.51 -34.34 51.38
CA THR A 584 29.09 -35.65 51.03
C THR A 584 30.63 -35.63 51.08
N ILE A 585 31.25 -36.81 51.16
CA ILE A 585 32.66 -37.01 51.55
C ILE A 585 33.54 -37.39 50.35
N LYS A 586 34.85 -37.08 50.44
CA LYS A 586 35.91 -37.35 49.44
C LYS A 586 36.19 -38.83 49.17
N VAL A 587 36.76 -39.10 47.99
CA VAL A 587 38.05 -39.80 47.71
C VAL A 587 38.21 -39.79 46.16
N GLU A 588 39.23 -39.14 45.57
CA GLU A 588 40.58 -39.68 45.24
C GLU A 588 40.52 -40.92 44.31
N THR A 589 41.33 -41.09 43.24
CA THR A 589 42.77 -40.77 43.11
C THR A 589 43.26 -40.83 41.62
N THR A 590 44.26 -40.02 41.22
CA THR A 590 45.46 -40.29 40.33
C THR A 590 45.35 -41.09 38.99
N THR A 591 46.10 -40.86 37.88
CA THR A 591 47.26 -39.98 37.52
C THR A 591 47.75 -40.09 36.04
N GLN A 592 48.49 -39.06 35.55
CA GLN A 592 49.65 -39.12 34.60
C GLN A 592 49.34 -39.39 33.09
N SER A 593 49.77 -38.58 32.10
CA SER A 593 51.12 -38.11 31.60
C SER A 593 51.79 -39.08 30.60
N ASN A 594 52.33 -38.70 29.44
CA ASN A 594 53.38 -37.67 29.21
C ASN A 594 53.46 -37.08 27.77
N ILE A 595 54.40 -36.13 27.56
CA ILE A 595 54.75 -35.31 26.36
C ILE A 595 56.31 -35.34 26.13
N PRO A 596 56.99 -34.76 25.09
CA PRO A 596 56.69 -33.57 24.23
C PRO A 596 57.21 -33.65 22.74
N LEU A 597 57.62 -32.50 22.13
CA LEU A 597 58.40 -32.26 20.87
C LEU A 597 57.57 -32.11 19.54
N THR A 598 57.88 -31.22 18.56
CA THR A 598 58.83 -30.07 18.44
C THR A 598 58.39 -29.03 17.38
N SER A 599 59.09 -27.90 17.29
CA SER A 599 58.83 -26.69 16.46
C SER A 599 59.45 -26.66 15.05
N SER A 600 58.83 -25.89 14.12
CA SER A 600 59.53 -25.00 13.16
C SER A 600 58.55 -24.04 12.43
N GLU A 601 59.03 -22.88 11.98
CA GLU A 601 58.26 -21.84 11.25
C GLU A 601 58.55 -21.83 9.73
N ASN A 602 57.92 -20.88 9.01
CA ASN A 602 58.21 -20.46 7.62
C ASN A 602 57.87 -21.43 6.47
N GLY A 603 56.58 -21.73 6.28
CA GLY A 603 56.05 -22.37 5.07
C GLY A 603 55.14 -21.52 4.16
N ILE A 604 54.63 -20.37 4.64
CA ILE A 604 53.48 -19.68 3.99
C ILE A 604 53.90 -18.80 2.80
N GLU A 605 55.01 -18.06 2.91
CA GLU A 605 55.42 -17.08 1.88
C GLU A 605 55.82 -17.75 0.54
N GLN A 606 56.24 -19.02 0.59
CA GLN A 606 56.63 -19.79 -0.61
C GLN A 606 55.41 -20.21 -1.45
N ILE A 607 54.25 -20.43 -0.82
CA ILE A 607 53.01 -20.90 -1.48
C ILE A 607 52.34 -19.77 -2.27
N MET A 608 52.30 -18.54 -1.72
CA MET A 608 51.65 -17.40 -2.40
C MET A 608 52.33 -17.00 -3.71
N ARG A 609 53.67 -17.12 -3.82
CA ARG A 609 54.38 -16.85 -5.08
C ARG A 609 54.01 -17.86 -6.18
N GLN A 610 53.80 -19.12 -5.83
CA GLN A 610 53.52 -20.19 -6.79
C GLN A 610 52.09 -20.13 -7.37
N GLN A 611 51.14 -19.47 -6.68
CA GLN A 611 49.79 -19.27 -7.20
C GLN A 611 49.67 -18.10 -8.20
N LEU A 612 50.48 -17.04 -8.07
CA LEU A 612 50.38 -15.85 -8.91
C LEU A 612 50.91 -16.05 -10.35
N GLU A 613 51.91 -16.93 -10.56
CA GLU A 613 52.41 -17.23 -11.92
C GLU A 613 51.39 -18.01 -12.76
N LEU A 614 50.59 -18.90 -12.15
CA LEU A 614 49.60 -19.72 -12.86
C LEU A 614 48.44 -18.88 -13.43
N VAL A 615 48.03 -17.81 -12.73
CA VAL A 615 46.96 -16.90 -13.19
C VAL A 615 47.39 -16.08 -14.41
N SER A 616 48.69 -15.81 -14.58
CA SER A 616 49.19 -15.08 -15.75
C SER A 616 49.21 -15.91 -17.04
N GLN A 617 49.22 -17.24 -16.96
CA GLN A 617 49.39 -18.11 -18.13
C GLN A 617 48.07 -18.59 -18.76
N SER A 618 46.95 -18.51 -18.04
CA SER A 618 45.62 -18.90 -18.56
C SER A 618 44.99 -17.85 -19.48
N LEU A 619 45.31 -16.56 -19.29
CA LEU A 619 44.68 -15.44 -20.00
C LEU A 619 45.09 -15.30 -21.47
N SER A 620 46.28 -15.77 -21.86
CA SER A 620 46.74 -15.70 -23.26
C SER A 620 46.09 -16.75 -24.17
N ALA A 621 45.66 -17.89 -23.63
CA ALA A 621 45.07 -18.99 -24.41
C ALA A 621 43.65 -18.66 -24.92
N VAL A 622 42.82 -18.03 -24.09
CA VAL A 622 41.39 -17.77 -24.40
C VAL A 622 41.22 -16.77 -25.54
N VAL A 623 42.03 -15.70 -25.55
CA VAL A 623 42.00 -14.67 -26.60
C VAL A 623 42.38 -15.25 -27.97
N SER A 624 43.32 -16.20 -28.01
CA SER A 624 43.71 -16.88 -29.26
C SER A 624 42.60 -17.73 -29.86
N GLN A 625 41.79 -18.42 -29.04
CA GLN A 625 40.71 -19.28 -29.53
C GLN A 625 39.48 -18.51 -30.03
N GLN A 626 39.22 -17.29 -29.52
CA GLN A 626 38.07 -16.50 -29.96
C GLN A 626 38.21 -15.91 -31.37
N LEU A 627 39.43 -15.62 -31.84
CA LEU A 627 39.64 -15.16 -33.22
C LEU A 627 39.42 -16.26 -34.26
N GLU A 628 39.71 -17.52 -33.94
CA GLU A 628 39.64 -18.63 -34.90
C GLU A 628 38.18 -19.07 -35.18
N PHE A 629 37.25 -18.80 -34.26
CA PHE A 629 35.84 -19.13 -34.40
C PHE A 629 35.09 -18.18 -35.36
N LEU A 630 35.49 -16.91 -35.44
CA LEU A 630 34.83 -15.87 -36.25
C LEU A 630 35.11 -15.95 -37.76
N GLN A 631 35.89 -16.92 -38.24
CA GLN A 631 36.27 -17.05 -39.65
C GLN A 631 35.61 -18.24 -40.40
N LYS A 632 34.70 -19.01 -39.78
CA LYS A 632 34.13 -20.23 -40.38
C LYS A 632 32.59 -20.27 -40.38
N ASN A 633 32.03 -19.89 -41.53
CA ASN A 633 30.68 -20.20 -42.05
C ASN A 633 29.48 -19.48 -41.38
N GLY A 634 28.44 -18.98 -42.08
CA GLY A 634 28.32 -18.70 -43.53
C GLY A 634 27.14 -19.36 -44.27
N LEU A 635 25.95 -18.74 -44.17
CA LEU A 635 24.82 -18.73 -45.15
C LEU A 635 24.06 -20.03 -45.55
N ALA A 636 22.81 -19.81 -46.03
CA ALA A 636 21.88 -20.71 -46.76
C ALA A 636 21.09 -21.78 -45.95
N THR A 637 19.87 -22.23 -46.30
CA THR A 637 18.74 -21.77 -47.18
C THR A 637 17.45 -22.55 -46.83
N SER A 638 16.29 -22.02 -47.25
CA SER A 638 14.89 -22.55 -47.12
C SER A 638 14.57 -23.94 -47.71
N ASN A 639 13.50 -24.61 -47.19
CA ASN A 639 12.38 -25.11 -48.02
C ASN A 639 11.14 -25.64 -47.23
N ASN A 640 9.99 -25.74 -47.93
CA ASN A 640 8.64 -26.07 -47.42
C ASN A 640 8.25 -27.56 -47.54
N HIS A 641 7.14 -27.99 -46.89
CA HIS A 641 6.03 -28.70 -47.58
C HIS A 641 4.69 -28.73 -46.79
N HIS A 642 3.56 -28.87 -47.52
CA HIS A 642 2.16 -28.86 -47.04
C HIS A 642 1.62 -30.27 -46.65
N GLN A 643 0.43 -30.36 -46.01
CA GLN A 643 -0.82 -30.75 -46.71
C GLN A 643 -2.16 -30.69 -45.90
N ASN A 644 -3.11 -29.95 -46.48
CA ASN A 644 -4.61 -29.99 -46.50
C ASN A 644 -5.45 -31.02 -45.70
N GLY A 645 -6.68 -30.61 -45.32
CA GLY A 645 -7.71 -31.55 -44.82
C GLY A 645 -9.13 -31.05 -44.46
N ASN A 646 -9.79 -30.26 -45.31
CA ASN A 646 -11.26 -30.03 -45.51
C ASN A 646 -12.32 -30.91 -44.77
N LEU A 647 -13.64 -30.59 -44.62
CA LEU A 647 -14.59 -29.45 -44.74
C LEU A 647 -15.95 -30.00 -44.15
N VAL A 648 -17.05 -29.27 -43.84
CA VAL A 648 -18.18 -28.86 -44.74
C VAL A 648 -19.38 -28.40 -43.86
N ASN A 649 -19.97 -27.22 -44.15
CA ASN A 649 -21.40 -26.78 -44.22
C ASN A 649 -22.58 -27.61 -43.60
N ASN A 650 -23.77 -27.06 -43.27
CA ASN A 650 -24.34 -25.69 -43.11
C ASN A 650 -25.76 -25.74 -42.48
N LYS A 651 -26.22 -24.62 -41.86
CA LYS A 651 -27.56 -23.93 -41.83
C LYS A 651 -28.91 -24.73 -41.91
N PRO A 652 -30.10 -24.13 -41.64
CA PRO A 652 -30.48 -22.88 -40.93
C PRO A 652 -31.28 -23.24 -39.62
N THR A 653 -32.39 -22.68 -39.10
CA THR A 653 -33.37 -21.62 -39.49
C THR A 653 -34.17 -21.05 -38.29
N GLU A 654 -34.20 -19.72 -38.17
CA GLU A 654 -35.26 -18.83 -37.61
C GLU A 654 -35.92 -19.03 -36.21
N LYS A 655 -36.72 -18.01 -35.83
CA LYS A 655 -37.20 -17.66 -34.46
C LYS A 655 -38.69 -17.99 -34.28
N PRO A 656 -39.22 -17.94 -33.03
CA PRO A 656 -39.96 -16.73 -32.66
C PRO A 656 -39.72 -16.20 -31.23
N VAL A 657 -40.43 -15.13 -30.87
CA VAL A 657 -40.28 -14.29 -29.67
C VAL A 657 -41.40 -14.58 -28.65
N ILE A 658 -41.24 -14.30 -27.34
CA ILE A 658 -42.24 -13.60 -26.46
C ILE A 658 -41.84 -13.50 -24.97
N ALA A 659 -41.99 -12.26 -24.45
CA ALA A 659 -42.26 -11.79 -23.07
C ALA A 659 -41.37 -12.16 -21.84
N VAL A 660 -41.23 -11.13 -20.98
CA VAL A 660 -40.76 -11.17 -19.59
C VAL A 660 -41.89 -11.66 -18.66
N ASN A 661 -41.55 -12.36 -17.57
CA ASN A 661 -42.45 -12.44 -16.42
C ASN A 661 -41.72 -12.62 -15.09
N ASN A 662 -42.20 -11.98 -14.03
CA ASN A 662 -41.64 -12.09 -12.67
C ASN A 662 -42.15 -13.36 -11.97
N ASN A 663 -41.30 -14.04 -11.20
CA ASN A 663 -41.76 -14.92 -10.12
C ASN A 663 -40.66 -15.22 -9.08
N GLN A 664 -41.09 -15.44 -7.83
CA GLN A 664 -40.22 -15.83 -6.71
C GLN A 664 -39.84 -17.32 -6.80
N PRO A 665 -38.61 -17.73 -6.45
CA PRO A 665 -38.25 -19.15 -6.34
C PRO A 665 -38.97 -19.80 -5.15
N LYS A 666 -39.76 -20.86 -5.42
CA LYS A 666 -40.32 -21.72 -4.37
C LYS A 666 -39.26 -22.70 -3.87
N THR A 667 -39.29 -23.00 -2.58
CA THR A 667 -38.55 -24.13 -1.99
C THR A 667 -39.07 -25.46 -2.53
N ASN A 668 -38.17 -26.34 -2.96
CA ASN A 668 -38.40 -27.78 -3.01
C ASN A 668 -37.10 -28.46 -2.56
N GLY A 669 -37.18 -29.29 -1.52
CA GLY A 669 -36.03 -29.98 -0.94
C GLY A 669 -36.02 -31.46 -1.27
N ASN A 670 -34.82 -32.05 -1.38
CA ASN A 670 -34.62 -33.49 -1.32
C ASN A 670 -33.57 -33.81 -0.24
N LYS A 671 -33.92 -34.78 0.61
CA LYS A 671 -33.10 -35.50 1.60
C LYS A 671 -33.63 -36.95 1.62
N PRO A 672 -32.89 -37.95 2.15
CA PRO A 672 -31.53 -37.92 2.72
C PRO A 672 -30.55 -38.74 1.82
N SER A 673 -29.30 -38.99 2.19
CA SER A 673 -28.85 -39.89 3.27
C SER A 673 -27.66 -39.33 4.06
N VAL A 674 -27.37 -39.96 5.19
CA VAL A 674 -26.21 -39.65 6.05
C VAL A 674 -25.13 -40.70 5.82
N ASN A 675 -23.87 -40.28 5.72
CA ASN A 675 -22.74 -41.09 6.15
C ASN A 675 -21.76 -40.19 6.93
N SER A 676 -21.20 -40.72 8.01
CA SER A 676 -20.48 -39.91 9.01
C SER A 676 -18.97 -40.12 8.93
N GLY A 677 -18.20 -39.03 9.01
CA GLY A 677 -16.74 -39.05 8.97
C GLY A 677 -16.10 -37.71 9.30
N ASN A 678 -15.70 -37.53 10.56
CA ASN A 678 -14.81 -36.50 11.13
C ASN A 678 -14.73 -35.13 10.44
N ASN A 679 -15.56 -34.18 10.90
CA ASN A 679 -15.23 -32.75 10.80
C ASN A 679 -14.11 -32.40 11.78
N GLY A 680 -12.92 -32.06 11.26
CA GLY A 680 -11.81 -31.52 12.06
C GLY A 680 -12.07 -30.08 12.52
N ILE A 681 -12.89 -29.90 13.56
CA ILE A 681 -13.03 -28.61 14.24
C ILE A 681 -11.79 -28.39 15.12
N TYR A 682 -11.03 -27.33 14.85
CA TYR A 682 -9.93 -26.91 15.71
C TYR A 682 -10.46 -26.33 17.03
N ASN A 683 -10.67 -27.19 18.02
CA ASN A 683 -10.91 -26.78 19.41
C ASN A 683 -9.63 -26.15 19.99
N ILE A 684 -9.49 -24.83 19.83
CA ILE A 684 -8.53 -24.04 20.60
C ILE A 684 -9.07 -23.96 22.02
N ASN A 685 -8.66 -24.90 22.87
CA ASN A 685 -8.97 -24.89 24.29
C ASN A 685 -8.29 -23.68 24.96
N LEU A 686 -9.04 -22.58 25.14
CA LEU A 686 -8.84 -21.77 26.34
C LEU A 686 -9.22 -22.63 27.54
N GLN A 687 -8.45 -22.63 28.62
CA GLN A 687 -8.86 -23.22 29.89
C GLN A 687 -9.86 -22.32 30.64
N LEU A 688 -10.89 -21.85 29.93
CA LEU A 688 -12.07 -21.26 30.57
C LEU A 688 -12.77 -22.36 31.39
N THR A 689 -13.25 -22.01 32.58
CA THR A 689 -14.18 -22.89 33.29
C THR A 689 -15.50 -23.01 32.51
N PRO A 690 -16.30 -24.07 32.69
CA PRO A 690 -17.62 -24.16 32.06
C PRO A 690 -18.56 -22.99 32.42
N GLU A 691 -18.35 -22.36 33.57
CA GLU A 691 -19.03 -21.13 34.00
C GLU A 691 -18.62 -19.94 33.12
N GLN A 692 -17.31 -19.74 32.91
CA GLN A 692 -16.75 -18.70 32.05
C GLN A 692 -17.07 -18.91 30.55
N GLU A 693 -17.03 -20.14 30.05
CA GLU A 693 -17.39 -20.45 28.65
C GLU A 693 -18.88 -20.18 28.39
N SER A 694 -19.76 -20.62 29.31
CA SER A 694 -21.20 -20.36 29.24
C SER A 694 -21.50 -18.87 29.27
N HIS A 695 -20.83 -18.12 30.15
CA HIS A 695 -20.95 -16.67 30.24
C HIS A 695 -20.49 -15.96 28.96
N LEU A 696 -19.29 -16.29 28.46
CA LEU A 696 -18.75 -15.70 27.22
C LEU A 696 -19.67 -15.99 26.02
N LYS A 697 -20.20 -17.20 25.91
CA LYS A 697 -21.16 -17.57 24.86
C LYS A 697 -22.46 -16.77 24.96
N THR A 698 -23.00 -16.60 26.17
CA THR A 698 -24.20 -15.77 26.42
C THR A 698 -23.94 -14.29 26.14
N LEU A 699 -22.77 -13.75 26.50
CA LEU A 699 -22.32 -12.40 26.17
C LEU A 699 -22.25 -12.21 24.64
N ILE A 700 -21.61 -13.13 23.92
CA ILE A 700 -21.52 -13.12 22.45
C ILE A 700 -22.92 -13.13 21.80
N THR A 701 -23.86 -13.93 22.30
CA THR A 701 -25.24 -13.94 21.79
C THR A 701 -25.97 -12.62 22.08
N ARG A 702 -25.95 -12.14 23.33
CA ARG A 702 -26.61 -10.87 23.73
C ARG A 702 -26.06 -9.68 22.93
N TYR A 703 -24.74 -9.57 22.80
CA TYR A 703 -24.08 -8.48 22.08
C TYR A 703 -24.46 -8.51 20.60
N ASN A 704 -24.35 -9.67 19.94
CA ASN A 704 -24.71 -9.81 18.52
C ASN A 704 -26.19 -9.63 18.22
N GLN A 705 -27.08 -9.89 19.18
CA GLN A 705 -28.50 -9.55 19.06
C GLN A 705 -28.75 -8.04 19.22
N LYS A 706 -28.02 -7.37 20.11
CA LYS A 706 -28.12 -5.92 20.33
C LYS A 706 -27.62 -5.11 19.13
N THR A 707 -26.48 -5.51 18.54
CA THR A 707 -25.74 -4.71 17.54
C THR A 707 -25.62 -5.44 16.18
N GLN A 708 -26.71 -6.07 15.75
CA GLN A 708 -26.75 -6.98 14.60
C GLN A 708 -26.39 -6.30 13.26
N THR A 709 -26.95 -5.12 12.99
CA THR A 709 -26.74 -4.34 11.77
C THR A 709 -25.35 -3.74 11.75
N SER A 710 -24.83 -3.31 12.90
CA SER A 710 -23.43 -2.88 13.06
C SER A 710 -22.46 -4.01 12.66
N LYS A 711 -22.68 -5.24 13.15
CA LYS A 711 -21.93 -6.43 12.70
C LYS A 711 -22.07 -6.70 11.21
N GLN A 712 -23.31 -6.71 10.72
CA GLN A 712 -23.61 -7.04 9.32
C GLN A 712 -22.92 -6.06 8.38
N ARG A 713 -23.01 -4.75 8.62
CA ARG A 713 -22.33 -3.73 7.80
C ARG A 713 -20.82 -3.81 7.91
N ALA A 714 -20.26 -4.03 9.10
CA ALA A 714 -18.83 -4.27 9.25
C ALA A 714 -18.37 -5.45 8.39
N GLN A 715 -19.12 -6.55 8.33
CA GLN A 715 -18.80 -7.70 7.48
C GLN A 715 -19.02 -7.42 5.98
N THR A 716 -20.13 -6.78 5.59
CA THR A 716 -20.46 -6.44 4.19
C THR A 716 -19.42 -5.50 3.57
N TYR A 717 -18.94 -4.51 4.32
CA TYR A 717 -18.01 -3.51 3.79
C TYR A 717 -16.52 -3.84 4.01
N ARG A 718 -16.16 -4.82 4.86
CA ARG A 718 -14.76 -5.24 5.07
C ARG A 718 -13.94 -5.50 3.79
N PRO A 719 -14.51 -6.00 2.66
CA PRO A 719 -13.75 -6.17 1.41
C PRO A 719 -13.42 -4.88 0.66
N VAL A 720 -14.01 -3.74 1.02
CA VAL A 720 -13.88 -2.45 0.32
C VAL A 720 -13.54 -1.26 1.23
N LEU A 721 -13.79 -1.38 2.54
CA LEU A 721 -13.48 -0.39 3.57
C LEU A 721 -12.37 -0.92 4.49
N SER A 722 -11.15 -0.46 4.24
CA SER A 722 -9.97 -0.78 5.06
C SER A 722 -9.93 0.04 6.35
N ASP A 723 -10.71 -0.36 7.35
CA ASP A 723 -10.73 0.26 8.69
C ASP A 723 -9.88 -0.53 9.70
N SER A 724 -8.92 0.13 10.33
CA SER A 724 -8.06 -0.44 11.39
C SER A 724 -8.84 -0.71 12.69
N ARG A 725 -9.88 0.08 12.98
CA ARG A 725 -10.74 -0.12 14.16
C ARG A 725 -11.49 -1.45 14.09
N ALA A 726 -11.81 -1.92 12.87
CA ALA A 726 -12.47 -3.20 12.63
C ALA A 726 -11.61 -4.45 12.91
N ALA A 727 -10.36 -4.29 13.38
CA ALA A 727 -9.50 -5.35 13.91
C ALA A 727 -8.82 -5.00 15.25
N ALA A 728 -9.14 -3.84 15.85
CA ALA A 728 -8.56 -3.42 17.12
C ALA A 728 -9.05 -4.31 18.27
N GLY A 729 -8.14 -4.81 19.10
CA GLY A 729 -8.47 -5.75 20.18
C GLY A 729 -8.93 -7.13 19.69
N PHE A 730 -8.63 -7.52 18.45
CA PHE A 730 -8.99 -8.82 17.91
C PHE A 730 -8.38 -9.97 18.71
N ARG A 731 -9.23 -10.94 19.08
CA ARG A 731 -8.88 -12.25 19.62
C ARG A 731 -9.73 -13.31 18.94
N ILE A 732 -9.38 -14.58 19.01
CA ILE A 732 -10.18 -15.66 18.40
C ILE A 732 -11.46 -15.89 19.20
N SER A 733 -11.36 -15.89 20.53
CA SER A 733 -12.50 -16.08 21.46
C SER A 733 -13.57 -14.99 21.32
N THR A 734 -13.15 -13.73 21.19
CA THR A 734 -14.05 -12.57 21.09
C THR A 734 -14.34 -12.15 19.65
N LYS A 735 -13.78 -12.81 18.62
CA LYS A 735 -13.88 -12.39 17.20
C LYS A 735 -15.31 -12.05 16.77
N GLU A 736 -16.27 -12.81 17.29
CA GLU A 736 -17.70 -12.66 16.99
C GLU A 736 -18.33 -11.39 17.57
N MET A 737 -17.58 -10.58 18.33
CA MET A 737 -17.94 -9.25 18.84
C MET A 737 -16.99 -8.14 18.37
N VAL A 738 -15.93 -8.47 17.61
CA VAL A 738 -14.89 -7.50 17.17
C VAL A 738 -15.32 -6.81 15.87
N TYR A 739 -16.08 -5.72 16.05
CA TYR A 739 -16.50 -4.80 14.99
C TYR A 739 -16.88 -3.44 15.61
N PRO A 740 -16.74 -2.32 14.86
CA PRO A 740 -17.14 -1.01 15.36
C PRO A 740 -18.66 -0.90 15.48
N ILE A 741 -19.14 -0.26 16.55
CA ILE A 741 -20.54 0.21 16.64
C ILE A 741 -20.70 1.41 15.70
N ILE A 742 -21.76 1.40 14.89
CA ILE A 742 -21.99 2.41 13.85
C ILE A 742 -23.06 3.38 14.34
N GLY A 743 -22.67 4.63 14.62
CA GLY A 743 -23.59 5.69 15.04
C GLY A 743 -24.57 6.13 13.94
N GLN A 744 -25.79 6.51 14.34
CA GLN A 744 -26.82 7.06 13.45
C GLN A 744 -27.15 8.54 13.76
N LYS A 745 -27.24 8.90 15.05
CA LYS A 745 -27.54 10.26 15.53
C LYS A 745 -26.95 10.47 16.93
N ALA A 746 -26.68 11.72 17.33
CA ALA A 746 -26.13 12.04 18.64
C ALA A 746 -26.63 13.40 19.18
N ALA A 747 -26.75 13.53 20.51
CA ALA A 747 -27.15 14.76 21.19
C ALA A 747 -26.73 14.75 22.68
N GLY A 748 -26.17 15.85 23.18
CA GLY A 748 -25.79 15.99 24.59
C GLY A 748 -24.72 14.98 25.02
N SER A 749 -24.96 14.23 26.10
CA SER A 749 -24.09 13.16 26.59
C SER A 749 -24.22 11.83 25.82
N LYS A 750 -25.11 11.73 24.82
CA LYS A 750 -25.59 10.46 24.26
C LYS A 750 -25.51 10.36 22.74
N PHE A 751 -25.45 9.13 22.24
CA PHE A 751 -25.76 8.82 20.84
C PHE A 751 -26.57 7.54 20.70
N TRP A 752 -27.11 7.32 19.50
CA TRP A 752 -27.81 6.10 19.13
C TRP A 752 -27.13 5.44 17.93
N ASP A 753 -26.96 4.12 17.96
CA ASP A 753 -26.44 3.34 16.84
C ASP A 753 -27.50 3.08 15.76
N ILE A 754 -27.08 2.53 14.62
CA ILE A 754 -27.96 2.14 13.51
C ILE A 754 -28.91 0.96 13.83
N ASP A 755 -28.68 0.28 14.95
CA ASP A 755 -29.56 -0.76 15.49
C ASP A 755 -30.63 -0.15 16.42
N GLY A 756 -30.57 1.18 16.68
CA GLY A 756 -31.51 1.95 17.48
C GLY A 756 -31.17 2.02 18.97
N ASN A 757 -30.06 1.41 19.41
CA ASN A 757 -29.66 1.40 20.82
C ASN A 757 -29.16 2.76 21.27
N GLU A 758 -29.63 3.22 22.43
CA GLU A 758 -29.07 4.38 23.13
C GLU A 758 -27.78 4.00 23.89
N TYR A 759 -26.79 4.89 23.84
CA TYR A 759 -25.60 4.84 24.68
C TYR A 759 -25.32 6.19 25.32
N LEU A 760 -24.94 6.16 26.60
CA LEU A 760 -24.14 7.22 27.20
C LEU A 760 -22.73 7.17 26.59
N ASP A 761 -22.26 8.27 26.01
CA ASP A 761 -20.97 8.33 25.33
C ASP A 761 -19.86 8.79 26.27
N ILE A 762 -19.02 7.86 26.73
CA ILE A 762 -17.78 8.21 27.45
C ILE A 762 -16.55 8.27 26.53
N THR A 763 -16.73 8.16 25.22
CA THR A 763 -15.68 8.38 24.20
C THR A 763 -15.64 9.85 23.75
N MET A 764 -16.80 10.52 23.69
CA MET A 764 -16.99 11.93 23.31
C MET A 764 -16.13 12.37 22.11
N GLY A 765 -16.21 11.61 21.02
CA GLY A 765 -15.42 11.86 19.81
C GLY A 765 -13.90 11.81 20.04
N PHE A 766 -13.41 10.84 20.81
CA PHE A 766 -11.99 10.69 21.19
C PHE A 766 -11.44 11.90 21.98
N GLY A 767 -12.33 12.61 22.69
CA GLY A 767 -12.01 13.81 23.45
C GLY A 767 -12.26 15.14 22.72
N VAL A 768 -12.77 15.12 21.48
CA VAL A 768 -13.19 16.33 20.73
C VAL A 768 -14.36 17.05 21.42
N LEU A 769 -15.35 16.30 21.91
CA LEU A 769 -16.66 16.86 22.25
C LEU A 769 -16.75 17.27 23.73
N LEU A 770 -15.96 18.27 24.12
CA LEU A 770 -15.95 18.82 25.50
C LEU A 770 -17.34 19.25 25.98
N PHE A 771 -18.18 19.75 25.07
CA PHE A 771 -19.51 20.31 25.37
C PHE A 771 -20.68 19.36 25.06
N GLY A 772 -20.40 18.09 24.78
CA GLY A 772 -21.40 17.14 24.30
C GLY A 772 -21.53 17.11 22.77
N HIS A 773 -22.46 16.29 22.28
CA HIS A 773 -22.87 16.21 20.89
C HIS A 773 -23.86 17.32 20.53
N ALA A 774 -23.66 17.96 19.37
CA ALA A 774 -24.52 19.02 18.82
C ALA A 774 -24.89 20.17 19.79
N PRO A 775 -23.94 20.75 20.56
CA PRO A 775 -24.22 21.87 21.45
C PRO A 775 -24.70 23.10 20.65
N SER A 776 -25.75 23.77 21.13
CA SER A 776 -26.50 24.78 20.37
C SER A 776 -25.63 25.89 19.78
N PHE A 777 -24.71 26.46 20.55
CA PHE A 777 -23.86 27.57 20.12
C PHE A 777 -22.91 27.19 18.95
N ILE A 778 -22.42 25.95 18.90
CA ILE A 778 -21.61 25.47 17.76
C ILE A 778 -22.51 25.14 16.56
N THR A 779 -23.64 24.47 16.80
CA THR A 779 -24.62 24.14 15.75
C THR A 779 -25.11 25.41 15.04
N GLN A 780 -25.40 26.48 15.78
CA GLN A 780 -25.79 27.78 15.24
C GLN A 780 -24.66 28.44 14.45
N ALA A 781 -23.43 28.45 14.98
CA ALA A 781 -22.28 29.01 14.26
C ALA A 781 -21.99 28.27 12.94
N LEU A 782 -22.16 26.94 12.91
CA LEU A 782 -22.05 26.13 11.70
C LEU A 782 -23.19 26.40 10.72
N GLN A 783 -24.43 26.54 11.20
CA GLN A 783 -25.60 26.87 10.36
C GLN A 783 -25.41 28.23 9.67
N SER A 784 -25.09 29.30 10.42
CA SER A 784 -24.85 30.62 9.83
C SER A 784 -23.64 30.64 8.88
N GLN A 785 -22.59 29.86 9.14
CA GLN A 785 -21.48 29.72 8.18
C GLN A 785 -21.95 29.05 6.89
N ILE A 786 -22.75 27.97 6.97
CA ILE A 786 -23.30 27.28 5.79
C ILE A 786 -24.21 28.21 4.98
N GLU A 787 -25.05 29.03 5.63
CA GLU A 787 -25.89 30.05 4.98
C GLU A 787 -25.05 31.07 4.19
N THR A 788 -23.87 31.45 4.69
CA THR A 788 -22.93 32.32 3.96
C THR A 788 -22.06 31.59 2.93
N GLY A 789 -22.08 30.27 2.88
CA GLY A 789 -21.26 29.45 1.97
C GLY A 789 -19.85 29.12 2.47
N LEU A 790 -19.04 28.50 1.59
CA LEU A 790 -17.69 28.00 1.89
C LEU A 790 -16.67 28.54 0.87
N GLN A 791 -16.06 29.69 1.16
CA GLN A 791 -15.16 30.40 0.24
C GLN A 791 -13.74 29.80 0.25
N ILE A 792 -13.60 28.53 -0.11
CA ILE A 792 -12.29 27.85 -0.19
C ILE A 792 -11.46 28.48 -1.32
N GLY A 793 -10.23 28.88 -1.00
CA GLY A 793 -9.34 29.68 -1.87
C GLY A 793 -9.02 31.02 -1.20
N PRO A 794 -9.98 31.97 -1.13
CA PRO A 794 -9.89 33.13 -0.24
C PRO A 794 -9.64 32.77 1.24
N GLN A 795 -9.05 33.70 1.99
CA GLN A 795 -8.90 33.55 3.44
C GLN A 795 -10.24 33.76 4.15
N SER A 796 -10.57 32.86 5.09
CA SER A 796 -11.74 33.03 5.96
C SER A 796 -11.63 34.30 6.80
N PRO A 797 -12.68 35.14 6.86
CA PRO A 797 -12.65 36.39 7.65
C PRO A 797 -12.49 36.13 9.15
N LEU A 798 -12.89 34.94 9.63
CA LEU A 798 -12.82 34.56 11.03
C LEU A 798 -11.41 34.14 11.48
N ALA A 799 -10.47 33.92 10.56
CA ALA A 799 -9.16 33.36 10.90
C ALA A 799 -8.31 34.30 11.79
N GLY A 800 -8.50 35.61 11.70
CA GLY A 800 -7.86 36.58 12.60
C GLY A 800 -8.45 36.55 14.00
N GLU A 801 -9.78 36.63 14.10
CA GLU A 801 -10.55 36.56 15.36
C GLU A 801 -10.28 35.26 16.13
N VAL A 802 -10.20 34.12 15.43
CA VAL A 802 -9.83 32.82 16.01
C VAL A 802 -8.37 32.82 16.51
N ALA A 803 -7.43 33.43 15.77
CA ALA A 803 -6.03 33.51 16.20
C ALA A 803 -5.86 34.41 17.44
N GLU A 804 -6.52 35.57 17.47
CA GLU A 804 -6.53 36.50 18.61
C GLU A 804 -7.05 35.83 19.88
N LEU A 805 -8.20 35.14 19.80
CA LEU A 805 -8.78 34.38 20.92
C LEU A 805 -7.87 33.25 21.42
N ILE A 806 -7.08 32.62 20.54
CA ILE A 806 -6.07 31.61 20.95
C ILE A 806 -4.92 32.29 21.69
N CYS A 807 -4.37 33.38 21.15
CA CYS A 807 -3.31 34.14 21.80
C CYS A 807 -3.73 34.62 23.20
N GLU A 808 -4.92 35.22 23.32
CA GLU A 808 -5.49 35.69 24.58
C GLU A 808 -5.70 34.57 25.61
N LEU A 809 -6.30 33.44 25.22
CA LEU A 809 -6.59 32.34 26.14
C LEU A 809 -5.35 31.52 26.55
N THR A 810 -4.26 31.58 25.79
CA THR A 810 -3.08 30.71 26.00
C THR A 810 -1.80 31.48 26.36
N GLY A 811 -1.73 32.79 26.12
CA GLY A 811 -0.52 33.59 26.25
C GLY A 811 0.49 33.41 25.10
N MET A 812 0.09 32.78 23.99
CA MET A 812 0.92 32.61 22.80
C MET A 812 0.95 33.88 21.94
N GLU A 813 2.03 34.11 21.20
CA GLU A 813 2.22 35.34 20.42
C GLU A 813 1.59 35.24 19.02
N ARG A 814 1.79 34.10 18.32
CA ARG A 814 1.34 33.91 16.92
C ARG A 814 0.77 32.50 16.71
N VAL A 815 -0.10 32.35 15.70
CA VAL A 815 -0.88 31.12 15.43
C VAL A 815 -0.89 30.79 13.95
N THR A 816 -0.85 29.49 13.60
CA THR A 816 -1.18 28.97 12.27
C THR A 816 -2.09 27.73 12.35
N PHE A 817 -2.82 27.46 11.27
CA PHE A 817 -3.91 26.48 11.22
C PHE A 817 -3.66 25.39 10.18
N CYS A 818 -3.71 24.14 10.64
CA CYS A 818 -3.59 22.90 9.87
C CYS A 818 -4.94 22.14 9.87
N ASN A 819 -5.02 21.00 9.21
CA ASN A 819 -6.25 20.20 9.10
C ASN A 819 -6.37 19.10 10.17
N SER A 820 -5.25 18.74 10.80
CA SER A 820 -5.19 17.71 11.84
C SER A 820 -4.08 17.96 12.86
N GLY A 821 -4.18 17.33 14.05
CA GLY A 821 -3.11 17.33 15.04
C GLY A 821 -1.79 16.75 14.51
N THR A 822 -1.84 15.71 13.66
CA THR A 822 -0.66 15.16 12.99
C THR A 822 0.07 16.20 12.13
N GLU A 823 -0.66 16.97 11.34
CA GLU A 823 -0.08 18.04 10.52
C GLU A 823 0.49 19.18 11.38
N ALA A 824 -0.16 19.48 12.51
CA ALA A 824 0.29 20.52 13.42
C ALA A 824 1.59 20.09 14.14
N VAL A 825 1.70 18.83 14.60
CA VAL A 825 2.98 18.26 15.09
C VAL A 825 4.06 18.34 14.02
N MET A 826 3.79 17.86 12.80
CA MET A 826 4.72 17.93 11.67
C MET A 826 5.17 19.37 11.38
N THR A 827 4.27 20.34 11.48
CA THR A 827 4.53 21.76 11.25
C THR A 827 5.37 22.36 12.38
N GLY A 828 5.03 22.12 13.65
CA GLY A 828 5.79 22.61 14.80
C GLY A 828 7.23 22.08 14.83
N LEU A 829 7.44 20.80 14.53
CA LEU A 829 8.78 20.22 14.39
C LEU A 829 9.58 20.86 13.24
N ARG A 830 8.92 21.16 12.10
CA ARG A 830 9.55 21.86 10.97
C ARG A 830 9.93 23.31 11.31
N LEU A 831 9.07 24.02 12.03
CA LEU A 831 9.35 25.38 12.51
C LEU A 831 10.51 25.40 13.51
N ALA A 832 10.58 24.42 14.43
CA ALA A 832 11.71 24.31 15.36
C ALA A 832 13.04 24.06 14.63
N ARG A 833 13.07 23.14 13.66
CA ARG A 833 14.25 22.88 12.82
C ARG A 833 14.70 24.13 12.06
N THR A 834 13.75 24.84 11.45
CA THR A 834 14.02 26.08 10.69
C THR A 834 14.58 27.18 11.60
N ALA A 835 13.95 27.43 12.75
CA ALA A 835 14.37 28.51 13.64
C ALA A 835 15.67 28.23 14.43
N THR A 836 16.08 26.95 14.56
CA THR A 836 17.31 26.57 15.27
C THR A 836 18.48 26.22 14.35
N GLY A 837 18.24 25.91 13.07
CA GLY A 837 19.24 25.36 12.15
C GLY A 837 19.69 23.94 12.51
N ARG A 838 18.95 23.23 13.36
CA ARG A 838 19.28 21.90 13.90
C ARG A 838 18.29 20.84 13.39
N ASN A 839 18.68 19.57 13.44
CA ASN A 839 17.85 18.47 12.92
C ASN A 839 17.23 17.58 14.01
N LYS A 840 17.98 17.22 15.07
CA LYS A 840 17.52 16.20 16.03
C LYS A 840 16.33 16.65 16.87
N ILE A 841 15.46 15.71 17.20
CA ILE A 841 14.31 15.92 18.06
C ILE A 841 14.23 14.83 19.12
N ALA A 842 13.83 15.19 20.33
CA ALA A 842 13.55 14.22 21.39
C ALA A 842 12.05 14.06 21.61
N ILE A 843 11.60 12.81 21.79
CA ILE A 843 10.23 12.43 22.15
C ILE A 843 10.24 11.46 23.33
N PHE A 844 9.10 11.33 24.02
CA PHE A 844 8.97 10.47 25.18
C PHE A 844 8.17 9.20 24.91
N LYS A 845 8.72 8.07 25.35
CA LYS A 845 8.11 6.74 25.33
C LYS A 845 6.74 6.75 26.03
N GLY A 846 5.75 6.15 25.39
CA GLY A 846 4.36 6.10 25.88
C GLY A 846 3.46 7.23 25.38
N ALA A 847 4.03 8.33 24.86
CA ALA A 847 3.26 9.44 24.29
C ALA A 847 2.57 9.10 22.95
N TYR A 848 1.71 9.99 22.45
CA TYR A 848 1.10 9.90 21.13
C TYR A 848 1.01 11.26 20.41
N HIS A 849 1.85 11.43 19.38
CA HIS A 849 2.00 12.67 18.61
C HIS A 849 1.40 12.59 17.19
N GLY A 850 0.28 11.88 17.05
CA GLY A 850 -0.33 11.62 15.74
C GLY A 850 0.34 10.46 14.99
N HIS A 851 0.39 10.56 13.66
CA HIS A 851 0.92 9.51 12.77
C HIS A 851 1.88 10.04 11.69
N PHE A 852 2.64 11.10 12.01
CA PHE A 852 3.72 11.57 11.15
C PHE A 852 4.91 10.64 11.30
N ASP A 853 5.43 10.07 10.21
CA ASP A 853 6.47 9.03 10.25
C ASP A 853 7.69 9.44 11.09
N GLY A 854 8.09 10.71 11.03
CA GLY A 854 9.19 11.27 11.82
C GLY A 854 8.96 11.40 13.33
N ILE A 855 7.85 10.90 13.87
CA ILE A 855 7.67 10.62 15.32
C ILE A 855 7.22 9.18 15.62
N LEU A 856 7.09 8.31 14.61
CA LEU A 856 6.69 6.90 14.78
C LEU A 856 7.90 6.02 15.13
N ALA A 857 8.56 6.38 16.24
CA ALA A 857 9.76 5.76 16.76
C ALA A 857 9.55 5.07 18.12
N ARG A 858 10.48 4.18 18.47
CA ARG A 858 10.64 3.58 19.80
C ARG A 858 12.13 3.49 20.14
N ALA A 859 12.47 3.43 21.42
CA ALA A 859 13.88 3.34 21.85
C ALA A 859 14.52 2.00 21.46
N SER A 860 15.77 2.04 20.99
CA SER A 860 16.67 0.90 20.95
C SER A 860 17.27 0.62 22.34
N ASN A 861 17.57 -0.64 22.65
CA ASN A 861 18.23 -1.00 23.90
C ASN A 861 19.68 -0.49 23.93
N GLY A 862 20.02 0.34 24.92
CA GLY A 862 21.39 0.73 25.26
C GLY A 862 21.93 2.02 24.62
N ASN A 863 21.54 2.36 23.39
CA ASN A 863 22.18 3.45 22.62
C ASN A 863 21.26 4.66 22.32
N HIS A 864 20.05 4.74 22.88
CA HIS A 864 19.05 5.82 22.69
C HIS A 864 18.57 6.09 21.24
N THR A 865 19.12 5.40 20.25
CA THR A 865 18.71 5.49 18.84
C THR A 865 17.26 5.05 18.65
N ALA A 866 16.55 5.73 17.76
CA ALA A 866 15.21 5.34 17.35
C ALA A 866 15.21 4.08 16.48
N LEU A 867 14.24 3.20 16.72
CA LEU A 867 13.82 2.11 15.84
C LEU A 867 12.38 2.39 15.35
N PRO A 868 11.96 1.90 14.17
CA PRO A 868 10.59 2.05 13.71
C PRO A 868 9.59 1.43 14.69
N LEU A 869 8.54 2.19 15.02
CA LEU A 869 7.45 1.75 15.90
C LEU A 869 6.56 0.70 15.19
N THR A 870 6.40 0.81 13.88
CA THR A 870 5.56 -0.06 13.05
C THR A 870 6.19 -0.31 11.68
N LEU A 871 5.73 -1.35 10.99
CA LEU A 871 6.07 -1.60 9.59
C LEU A 871 5.54 -0.47 8.70
N GLY A 872 6.32 -0.09 7.69
CA GLY A 872 5.99 0.98 6.73
C GLY A 872 6.78 2.28 6.98
N VAL A 873 7.11 2.57 8.25
CA VAL A 873 7.99 3.69 8.64
C VAL A 873 9.42 3.34 8.24
N SER A 874 10.13 4.30 7.61
CA SER A 874 11.54 4.15 7.22
C SER A 874 12.46 4.47 8.39
N GLU A 875 13.57 3.74 8.53
CA GLU A 875 14.62 4.06 9.51
C GLU A 875 15.17 5.48 9.29
N HIS A 876 15.36 5.88 8.02
CA HIS A 876 15.76 7.24 7.64
C HIS A 876 14.74 8.32 8.03
N SER A 877 13.43 8.01 8.11
CA SER A 877 12.44 9.02 8.53
C SER A 877 12.52 9.37 10.01
N ILE A 878 13.22 8.56 10.82
CA ILE A 878 13.36 8.71 12.27
C ILE A 878 14.83 8.81 12.74
N GLU A 879 15.79 8.95 11.83
CA GLU A 879 17.23 8.98 12.16
C GLU A 879 17.63 10.14 13.09
N ASP A 880 16.88 11.25 13.00
CA ASP A 880 16.98 12.43 13.87
C ASP A 880 16.31 12.25 15.25
N VAL A 881 15.61 11.14 15.50
CA VAL A 881 14.72 11.00 16.66
C VAL A 881 15.44 10.29 17.81
N ILE A 882 15.36 10.90 19.00
CA ILE A 882 15.78 10.31 20.27
C ILE A 882 14.51 9.95 21.05
N VAL A 883 14.39 8.72 21.55
CA VAL A 883 13.25 8.27 22.36
C VAL A 883 13.69 8.03 23.80
N LEU A 884 13.11 8.79 24.73
CA LEU A 884 13.49 8.82 26.14
C LEU A 884 12.37 8.31 27.06
N ASP A 885 12.72 7.84 28.26
CA ASP A 885 11.74 7.45 29.29
C ASP A 885 11.15 8.71 29.96
N TYR A 886 9.83 8.76 30.15
CA TYR A 886 9.15 9.99 30.60
C TYR A 886 9.21 10.16 32.13
N GLY A 887 9.47 11.39 32.59
CA GLY A 887 9.49 11.72 34.02
C GLY A 887 10.77 11.35 34.77
N THR A 888 11.85 10.95 34.08
CA THR A 888 13.08 10.43 34.69
C THR A 888 14.24 11.44 34.66
N PRO A 889 15.04 11.59 35.74
CA PRO A 889 16.20 12.49 35.75
C PRO A 889 17.24 12.20 34.65
N GLU A 890 17.48 10.91 34.38
CA GLU A 890 18.46 10.44 33.38
C GLU A 890 18.12 10.96 31.97
N SER A 891 16.82 11.12 31.66
CA SER A 891 16.38 11.71 30.40
C SER A 891 16.71 13.20 30.29
N LEU A 892 16.80 13.94 31.40
CA LEU A 892 17.24 15.33 31.40
C LEU A 892 18.77 15.43 31.19
N GLU A 893 19.54 14.51 31.77
CA GLU A 893 20.99 14.41 31.56
C GLU A 893 21.33 14.13 30.09
N ILE A 894 20.59 13.21 29.45
CA ILE A 894 20.74 12.91 28.02
C ILE A 894 20.42 14.14 27.17
N LEU A 895 19.35 14.87 27.46
CA LEU A 895 18.96 16.11 26.77
C LEU A 895 20.00 17.23 26.95
N HIS A 896 20.72 17.28 28.06
CA HIS A 896 21.89 18.14 28.21
C HIS A 896 23.08 17.65 27.37
N SER A 897 23.35 16.35 27.28
CA SER A 897 24.49 15.83 26.51
C SER A 897 24.41 16.11 25.01
N CYS A 898 23.20 16.14 24.42
CA CYS A 898 22.97 16.43 23.00
C CYS A 898 22.42 17.85 22.74
N ALA A 899 22.54 18.75 23.72
CA ALA A 899 21.99 20.12 23.70
C ALA A 899 22.15 20.88 22.38
N ASN A 900 23.36 20.83 21.80
CA ASN A 900 23.72 21.59 20.59
C ASN A 900 23.08 21.04 19.30
N GLU A 901 22.62 19.79 19.30
CA GLU A 901 22.05 19.10 18.13
C GLU A 901 20.52 19.10 18.12
N LEU A 902 19.89 19.36 19.28
CA LEU A 902 18.44 19.35 19.45
C LEU A 902 17.78 20.61 18.89
N ALA A 903 16.95 20.44 17.87
CA ALA A 903 16.00 21.45 17.40
C ALA A 903 14.82 21.61 18.37
N ALA A 904 14.29 20.49 18.87
CA ALA A 904 13.12 20.46 19.73
C ALA A 904 13.12 19.30 20.74
N VAL A 905 12.40 19.50 21.84
CA VAL A 905 11.84 18.41 22.64
C VAL A 905 10.31 18.50 22.54
N LEU A 906 9.68 17.44 22.05
CA LEU A 906 8.24 17.30 21.92
C LEU A 906 7.70 16.38 23.03
N VAL A 907 6.71 16.85 23.77
CA VAL A 907 6.19 16.16 24.96
C VAL A 907 4.68 16.27 25.07
N GLU A 908 4.01 15.16 25.39
CA GLU A 908 2.59 15.11 25.77
C GLU A 908 2.53 15.35 27.30
N PRO A 909 2.12 16.55 27.79
CA PRO A 909 2.40 16.96 29.18
C PRO A 909 1.82 16.01 30.23
N VAL A 910 0.64 15.47 29.94
CA VAL A 910 0.11 14.28 30.60
C VAL A 910 -0.20 13.27 29.51
N GLN A 911 0.58 12.18 29.47
CA GLN A 911 0.39 11.13 28.48
C GLN A 911 -1.01 10.56 28.60
N SER A 912 -1.79 10.58 27.52
CA SER A 912 -3.20 10.18 27.57
C SER A 912 -3.42 8.70 27.89
N ARG A 913 -2.38 7.86 27.77
CA ARG A 913 -2.34 6.47 28.27
C ARG A 913 -2.15 6.36 29.79
N HIS A 914 -1.50 7.34 30.40
CA HIS A 914 -1.11 7.41 31.82
C HIS A 914 -1.52 8.75 32.45
N PRO A 915 -2.84 9.05 32.54
CA PRO A 915 -3.32 10.30 33.14
C PRO A 915 -3.00 10.45 34.64
N ASP A 916 -2.53 9.39 35.30
CA ASP A 916 -1.95 9.40 36.65
C ASP A 916 -0.51 9.95 36.70
N LEU A 917 0.24 9.90 35.60
CA LEU A 917 1.61 10.42 35.51
C LEU A 917 1.61 11.91 35.15
N GLN A 918 1.71 12.76 36.17
CA GLN A 918 1.66 14.23 36.06
C GLN A 918 2.96 14.85 36.61
N PRO A 919 4.12 14.72 35.92
CA PRO A 919 5.43 14.91 36.52
C PRO A 919 5.87 16.39 36.51
N GLN A 920 5.27 17.20 37.40
CA GLN A 920 5.53 18.64 37.59
C GLN A 920 7.03 19.00 37.59
N GLU A 921 7.81 18.38 38.48
CA GLU A 921 9.22 18.70 38.68
C GLU A 921 10.06 18.42 37.41
N PHE A 922 9.79 17.30 36.74
CA PHE A 922 10.43 16.93 35.47
C PHE A 922 10.08 17.92 34.35
N LEU A 923 8.81 18.33 34.22
CA LEU A 923 8.41 19.30 33.20
C LEU A 923 9.02 20.69 33.46
N THR A 924 9.09 21.10 34.73
CA THR A 924 9.72 22.36 35.15
C THR A 924 11.22 22.35 34.83
N ALA A 925 11.91 21.25 35.16
CA ALA A 925 13.31 21.06 34.81
C ALA A 925 13.51 21.00 33.29
N LEU A 926 12.65 20.30 32.55
CA LEU A 926 12.69 20.19 31.09
C LEU A 926 12.59 21.56 30.40
N ARG A 927 11.74 22.47 30.90
CA ARG A 927 11.67 23.87 30.43
C ARG A 927 12.99 24.62 30.65
N GLN A 928 13.69 24.37 31.76
CA GLN A 928 15.01 24.96 32.00
C GLN A 928 16.08 24.35 31.08
N VAL A 929 16.04 23.03 30.84
CA VAL A 929 16.94 22.34 29.90
C VAL A 929 16.81 22.92 28.49
N THR A 930 15.58 22.98 27.94
CA THR A 930 15.35 23.49 26.58
C THR A 930 15.72 24.95 26.44
N ALA A 931 15.36 25.80 27.43
CA ALA A 931 15.75 27.21 27.45
C ALA A 931 17.28 27.40 27.48
N ASN A 932 18.00 26.64 28.32
CA ASN A 932 19.47 26.71 28.40
C ASN A 932 20.15 26.22 27.11
N ASN A 933 19.58 25.19 26.46
CA ASN A 933 20.12 24.58 25.25
C ASN A 933 19.75 25.34 23.96
N GLY A 934 18.85 26.32 24.02
CA GLY A 934 18.28 27.01 22.85
C GLY A 934 17.45 26.10 21.95
N SER A 935 16.91 24.99 22.46
CA SER A 935 16.03 24.09 21.73
C SER A 935 14.56 24.38 22.05
N ALA A 936 13.66 24.17 21.08
CA ALA A 936 12.24 24.47 21.27
C ALA A 936 11.58 23.46 22.23
N LEU A 937 10.95 23.93 23.31
CA LEU A 937 9.95 23.12 24.01
C LEU A 937 8.63 23.17 23.25
N ILE A 938 8.22 22.01 22.72
CA ILE A 938 6.93 21.83 22.06
C ILE A 938 6.02 20.99 22.96
N LEU A 939 4.93 21.56 23.45
CA LEU A 939 3.91 20.80 24.17
C LEU A 939 2.83 20.30 23.19
N ASP A 940 2.55 19.00 23.21
CA ASP A 940 1.40 18.41 22.53
C ASP A 940 0.18 18.49 23.43
N GLU A 941 -0.63 19.51 23.20
CA GLU A 941 -1.88 19.78 23.93
C GLU A 941 -3.12 19.38 23.10
N VAL A 942 -2.99 18.45 22.14
CA VAL A 942 -4.09 17.95 21.29
C VAL A 942 -5.10 17.08 22.07
N ILE A 943 -4.88 16.84 23.37
CA ILE A 943 -5.86 16.29 24.33
C ILE A 943 -6.07 17.18 25.56
N THR A 944 -5.01 17.77 26.11
CA THR A 944 -5.05 18.53 27.37
C THR A 944 -5.46 19.99 27.18
N GLY A 945 -5.18 20.57 26.00
CA GLY A 945 -5.46 21.96 25.66
C GLY A 945 -6.95 22.25 25.72
N PHE A 946 -7.32 23.35 26.38
CA PHE A 946 -8.70 23.74 26.69
C PHE A 946 -9.50 22.75 27.57
N ARG A 947 -8.96 21.56 27.89
CA ARG A 947 -9.62 20.48 28.65
C ARG A 947 -9.42 20.56 30.16
N ILE A 948 -8.17 20.71 30.60
CA ILE A 948 -7.84 20.82 32.05
C ILE A 948 -8.13 22.23 32.58
N HIS A 949 -7.86 23.22 31.73
CA HIS A 949 -7.98 24.67 31.95
C HIS A 949 -8.08 25.35 30.57
N PRO A 950 -8.62 26.58 30.42
CA PRO A 950 -8.64 27.28 29.13
C PRO A 950 -7.25 27.44 28.49
N ARG A 951 -6.22 27.77 29.29
CA ARG A 951 -4.80 27.82 28.87
C ARG A 951 -4.15 26.42 28.66
N GLY A 952 -4.89 25.32 28.87
CA GLY A 952 -4.33 23.96 28.80
C GLY A 952 -3.45 23.59 29.99
N ALA A 953 -2.64 22.55 29.81
CA ALA A 953 -1.68 22.03 30.77
C ALA A 953 -0.60 23.05 31.14
N GLN A 954 -0.30 24.04 30.29
CA GLN A 954 0.60 25.16 30.62
C GLN A 954 0.20 25.91 31.89
N ALA A 955 -1.10 26.07 32.15
CA ALA A 955 -1.60 26.65 33.41
C ALA A 955 -1.80 25.64 34.54
N TRP A 956 -1.75 24.34 34.25
CA TRP A 956 -1.77 23.30 35.29
C TRP A 956 -0.39 23.10 35.91
N PHE A 957 0.66 23.12 35.08
CA PHE A 957 2.05 22.94 35.50
C PHE A 957 2.83 24.25 35.67
N ASP A 958 2.23 25.41 35.39
CA ASP A 958 2.88 26.73 35.39
C ASP A 958 4.15 26.81 34.52
N ILE A 959 4.01 26.42 33.25
CA ILE A 959 5.12 26.30 32.28
C ILE A 959 4.73 26.94 30.95
N ASP A 960 5.59 27.83 30.44
CA ASP A 960 5.45 28.45 29.13
C ASP A 960 6.21 27.67 28.05
N ALA A 961 5.50 27.14 27.05
CA ALA A 961 6.12 26.50 25.89
C ALA A 961 6.79 27.52 24.95
N ASP A 962 7.60 27.03 24.00
CA ASP A 962 8.02 27.85 22.86
C ASP A 962 7.05 27.73 21.68
N MET A 963 6.49 26.53 21.52
CA MET A 963 5.31 26.25 20.69
C MET A 963 4.37 25.26 21.40
N THR A 964 3.09 25.31 21.06
CA THR A 964 2.08 24.37 21.54
C THR A 964 1.22 23.90 20.37
N ILE A 965 0.97 22.60 20.34
CA ILE A 965 0.12 21.95 19.34
C ILE A 965 -1.28 21.79 19.94
N TYR A 966 -2.30 22.32 19.27
CA TYR A 966 -3.70 22.12 19.65
C TYR A 966 -4.50 21.42 18.55
N GLY A 967 -5.64 20.85 18.94
CA GLY A 967 -6.58 20.18 18.07
C GLY A 967 -7.77 19.67 18.89
N LYS A 968 -8.51 18.71 18.35
CA LYS A 968 -9.72 18.14 18.96
C LYS A 968 -10.75 19.20 19.38
N ILE A 969 -10.74 19.63 20.64
CA ILE A 969 -11.76 20.48 21.27
C ILE A 969 -11.93 21.80 20.52
N ILE A 970 -10.82 22.44 20.15
CA ILE A 970 -10.81 23.71 19.42
C ILE A 970 -11.46 23.62 18.03
N GLY A 971 -11.68 22.42 17.48
CA GLY A 971 -12.41 22.25 16.21
C GLY A 971 -13.94 22.26 16.37
N GLY A 972 -14.47 22.17 17.60
CA GLY A 972 -15.91 22.11 17.85
C GLY A 972 -16.63 20.91 17.19
N GLY A 973 -15.90 19.86 16.83
CA GLY A 973 -16.40 18.74 16.02
C GLY A 973 -15.87 18.73 14.57
N MET A 974 -15.35 19.85 14.07
CA MET A 974 -14.72 19.94 12.75
C MET A 974 -13.23 19.54 12.79
N PRO A 975 -12.65 19.03 11.69
CA PRO A 975 -11.21 18.78 11.59
C PRO A 975 -10.40 20.08 11.71
N ILE A 976 -9.41 20.08 12.62
CA ILE A 976 -8.45 21.16 12.79
C ILE A 976 -7.16 20.62 13.44
N GLY A 977 -6.04 21.24 13.10
CA GLY A 977 -4.83 21.29 13.92
C GLY A 977 -4.37 22.73 14.04
N VAL A 978 -3.65 23.07 15.11
CA VAL A 978 -3.15 24.41 15.36
C VAL A 978 -1.72 24.32 15.88
N VAL A 979 -0.84 25.17 15.37
CA VAL A 979 0.43 25.48 16.04
C VAL A 979 0.34 26.92 16.51
N ALA A 980 0.48 27.13 17.82
CA ALA A 980 0.63 28.44 18.43
C ALA A 980 2.02 28.53 19.06
N GLY A 981 2.62 29.71 19.13
CA GLY A 981 3.99 29.84 19.64
C GLY A 981 4.51 31.26 19.69
N LYS A 982 5.77 31.37 20.14
CA LYS A 982 6.55 32.60 20.12
C LYS A 982 6.90 32.99 18.68
N ALA A 983 6.96 34.28 18.38
CA ALA A 983 7.26 34.81 17.05
C ALA A 983 8.59 34.26 16.51
N ALA A 984 9.60 34.07 17.36
CA ALA A 984 10.90 33.49 16.99
C ALA A 984 10.81 32.17 16.21
N TYR A 985 9.78 31.35 16.47
CA TYR A 985 9.53 30.10 15.73
C TYR A 985 8.43 30.29 14.68
N MET A 986 7.34 30.96 15.04
CA MET A 986 6.16 31.11 14.18
C MET A 986 6.41 31.99 12.93
N ASN A 987 7.41 32.86 12.97
CA ASN A 987 7.87 33.63 11.81
C ASN A 987 8.37 32.73 10.66
N GLY A 988 8.70 31.46 10.92
CA GLY A 988 9.02 30.49 9.87
C GLY A 988 7.88 30.21 8.88
N ILE A 989 6.63 30.60 9.19
CA ILE A 989 5.47 30.47 8.29
C ILE A 989 5.45 31.57 7.22
N ASP A 990 5.74 32.82 7.56
CA ASP A 990 5.48 34.00 6.73
C ASP A 990 6.67 34.96 6.55
N GLY A 991 7.72 34.78 7.35
CA GLY A 991 8.93 35.61 7.42
C GLY A 991 8.87 36.68 8.52
N GLY A 992 7.83 36.67 9.35
CA GLY A 992 7.65 37.63 10.43
C GLY A 992 6.86 38.88 10.06
N LEU A 993 6.78 39.80 11.02
CA LEU A 993 5.93 40.99 10.97
C LEU A 993 6.51 42.09 10.07
N TRP A 994 5.63 42.79 9.39
CA TRP A 994 5.87 43.99 8.57
C TRP A 994 4.57 44.79 8.48
N GLU A 995 4.65 46.07 8.14
CA GLU A 995 3.53 47.02 8.12
C GLU A 995 3.32 47.63 6.72
N TYR A 996 2.13 48.17 6.49
CA TYR A 996 1.81 48.88 5.24
C TYR A 996 2.08 50.38 5.39
N GLY A 997 2.89 50.94 4.48
CA GLY A 997 3.19 52.39 4.44
C GLY A 997 4.57 52.77 4.98
N ASP A 998 5.37 51.80 5.43
CA ASP A 998 6.78 51.98 5.78
C ASP A 998 7.71 51.18 4.84
N ASN A 999 8.96 50.91 5.25
CA ASN A 999 9.92 50.10 4.48
C ASN A 999 10.25 48.75 5.15
N SER A 1000 9.39 48.26 6.05
CA SER A 1000 9.56 46.95 6.68
C SER A 1000 9.27 45.81 5.69
N TYR A 1001 9.81 44.63 5.99
CA TYR A 1001 9.68 43.44 5.14
C TYR A 1001 9.84 42.17 5.99
N PRO A 1002 9.40 40.98 5.52
CA PRO A 1002 9.60 39.73 6.24
C PRO A 1002 11.10 39.37 6.33
N GLN A 1003 11.69 39.51 7.51
CA GLN A 1003 13.14 39.35 7.77
C GLN A 1003 13.57 37.92 8.15
N ALA A 1004 12.65 37.07 8.61
CA ALA A 1004 12.98 35.72 9.06
C ALA A 1004 13.04 34.69 7.91
N GLU A 1005 13.88 33.66 8.08
CA GLU A 1005 13.88 32.52 7.16
C GLU A 1005 12.54 31.76 7.21
N LYS A 1006 12.10 31.26 6.04
CA LYS A 1006 10.79 30.64 5.87
C LYS A 1006 10.90 29.17 5.48
N THR A 1007 10.04 28.35 6.08
CA THR A 1007 9.86 26.96 5.67
C THR A 1007 8.67 26.81 4.74
N PHE A 1008 8.59 25.69 4.01
CA PHE A 1008 7.39 25.36 3.24
C PHE A 1008 6.21 24.97 4.15
N PHE A 1009 5.09 25.67 3.96
CA PHE A 1009 3.80 25.43 4.62
C PHE A 1009 2.65 25.67 3.64
N ALA A 1010 1.69 24.74 3.57
CA ALA A 1010 0.53 24.79 2.67
C ALA A 1010 -0.59 23.87 3.18
N GLY A 1011 -1.75 23.90 2.54
CA GLY A 1011 -2.84 22.94 2.76
C GLY A 1011 -4.21 23.48 2.31
N THR A 1012 -4.92 22.74 1.47
CA THR A 1012 -6.15 23.18 0.76
C THR A 1012 -7.29 23.58 1.70
N PHE A 1013 -7.38 22.98 2.88
CA PHE A 1013 -8.42 23.25 3.87
C PHE A 1013 -7.90 23.99 5.11
N ASN A 1014 -6.66 24.49 5.09
CA ASN A 1014 -6.12 25.31 6.18
C ASN A 1014 -6.99 26.56 6.35
N LYS A 1015 -7.42 26.87 7.59
CA LYS A 1015 -8.43 27.92 7.89
C LYS A 1015 -9.81 27.66 7.25
N ASN A 1016 -10.25 26.41 7.11
CA ASN A 1016 -11.58 26.07 6.58
C ASN A 1016 -12.69 26.85 7.31
N HIS A 1017 -13.62 27.41 6.55
CA HIS A 1017 -14.71 28.27 7.02
C HIS A 1017 -15.54 27.67 8.16
N THR A 1018 -15.98 26.41 8.07
CA THR A 1018 -16.73 25.77 9.17
C THR A 1018 -15.85 25.44 10.37
N GLY A 1019 -14.58 25.10 10.13
CA GLY A 1019 -13.57 24.93 11.19
C GLY A 1019 -13.32 26.22 11.97
N MET A 1020 -13.20 27.37 11.29
CA MET A 1020 -13.02 28.68 11.93
C MET A 1020 -14.29 29.14 12.65
N ALA A 1021 -15.48 28.94 12.07
CA ALA A 1021 -16.76 29.27 12.71
C ALA A 1021 -16.97 28.47 14.00
N ALA A 1022 -16.70 27.15 13.97
CA ALA A 1022 -16.77 26.29 15.15
C ALA A 1022 -15.69 26.63 16.18
N ALA A 1023 -14.44 26.88 15.74
CA ALA A 1023 -13.34 27.25 16.63
C ALA A 1023 -13.61 28.56 17.36
N ARG A 1024 -14.10 29.59 16.66
CA ARG A 1024 -14.52 30.85 17.29
C ARG A 1024 -15.61 30.61 18.34
N ALA A 1025 -16.65 29.84 18.00
CA ALA A 1025 -17.74 29.56 18.92
C ALA A 1025 -17.25 28.83 20.19
N VAL A 1026 -16.32 27.88 20.04
CA VAL A 1026 -15.65 27.19 21.16
C VAL A 1026 -14.82 28.16 22.01
N LEU A 1027 -13.93 28.93 21.40
CA LEU A 1027 -13.01 29.83 22.11
C LEU A 1027 -13.77 30.96 22.84
N GLN A 1028 -14.75 31.56 22.18
CA GLN A 1028 -15.59 32.60 22.77
C GLN A 1028 -16.38 32.05 23.98
N HIS A 1029 -16.97 30.85 23.86
CA HIS A 1029 -17.65 30.21 25.00
C HIS A 1029 -16.68 29.87 26.15
N LEU A 1030 -15.47 29.40 25.84
CA LEU A 1030 -14.42 29.15 26.85
C LEU A 1030 -13.98 30.44 27.57
N LYS A 1031 -13.87 31.55 26.83
CA LYS A 1031 -13.58 32.89 27.37
C LYS A 1031 -14.71 33.40 28.28
N GLU A 1032 -15.96 33.24 27.87
CA GLU A 1032 -17.15 33.65 28.64
C GLU A 1032 -17.35 32.86 29.94
N GLN A 1033 -17.11 31.55 29.91
CA GLN A 1033 -17.27 30.70 31.10
C GLN A 1033 -16.04 30.69 32.02
N GLY A 1034 -14.86 31.03 31.47
CA GLY A 1034 -13.58 30.97 32.17
C GLY A 1034 -13.23 29.55 32.67
N SER A 1035 -12.25 29.48 33.56
CA SER A 1035 -11.74 28.21 34.14
C SER A 1035 -12.75 27.46 35.01
N LYS A 1036 -13.87 28.10 35.38
CA LYS A 1036 -14.94 27.49 36.17
C LYS A 1036 -15.56 26.28 35.47
N LEU A 1037 -15.68 26.32 34.14
CA LEU A 1037 -16.25 25.23 33.34
C LEU A 1037 -15.41 23.95 33.46
N GLN A 1038 -14.10 24.05 33.29
CA GLN A 1038 -13.19 22.92 33.47
C GLN A 1038 -13.15 22.50 34.94
N LEU A 1039 -13.11 23.42 35.90
CA LEU A 1039 -13.09 23.09 37.33
C LEU A 1039 -14.29 22.21 37.73
N GLN A 1040 -15.50 22.58 37.33
CA GLN A 1040 -16.72 21.80 37.60
C GLN A 1040 -16.69 20.43 36.90
N LEU A 1041 -16.20 20.37 35.66
CA LEU A 1041 -16.06 19.12 34.91
C LEU A 1041 -15.03 18.17 35.54
N ASN A 1042 -13.89 18.71 35.96
CA ASN A 1042 -12.81 17.98 36.64
C ASN A 1042 -13.29 17.45 37.99
N GLN A 1043 -14.07 18.23 38.75
CA GLN A 1043 -14.73 17.79 40.00
C GLN A 1043 -15.68 16.61 39.75
N ARG A 1044 -16.51 16.67 38.70
CA ARG A 1044 -17.42 15.57 38.31
C ARG A 1044 -16.67 14.29 37.93
N THR A 1045 -15.56 14.39 37.19
CA THR A 1045 -14.69 13.23 36.88
C THR A 1045 -13.97 12.69 38.12
N THR A 1046 -13.57 13.55 39.05
CA THR A 1046 -12.94 13.14 40.33
C THR A 1046 -13.94 12.37 41.21
N TYR A 1047 -15.19 12.84 41.30
CA TYR A 1047 -16.28 12.15 42.02
C TYR A 1047 -16.53 10.75 41.43
N LEU A 1048 -16.64 10.64 40.09
CA LEU A 1048 -16.76 9.37 39.38
C LEU A 1048 -15.59 8.42 39.68
N ALA A 1049 -14.36 8.92 39.59
CA ALA A 1049 -13.16 8.11 39.79
C ALA A 1049 -13.06 7.59 41.23
N ASN A 1050 -13.28 8.45 42.22
CA ASN A 1050 -13.26 8.07 43.64
C ASN A 1050 -14.37 7.05 43.94
N THR A 1051 -15.62 7.33 43.55
CA THR A 1051 -16.78 6.46 43.84
C THR A 1051 -16.64 5.05 43.23
N LEU A 1052 -15.96 4.94 42.08
CA LEU A 1052 -15.64 3.64 41.48
C LEU A 1052 -14.42 2.98 42.13
N ASN A 1053 -13.36 3.73 42.47
CA ASN A 1053 -12.19 3.20 43.17
C ASN A 1053 -12.53 2.67 44.58
N ASP A 1054 -13.36 3.39 45.34
CA ASP A 1054 -13.84 2.97 46.65
C ASP A 1054 -14.66 1.68 46.55
N TYR A 1055 -15.52 1.57 45.53
CA TYR A 1055 -16.26 0.33 45.23
C TYR A 1055 -15.33 -0.82 44.85
N PHE A 1056 -14.37 -0.61 43.93
CA PHE A 1056 -13.43 -1.66 43.52
C PHE A 1056 -12.56 -2.14 44.69
N GLN A 1057 -12.11 -1.24 45.56
CA GLN A 1057 -11.35 -1.58 46.76
C GLN A 1057 -12.21 -2.35 47.78
N ALA A 1058 -13.44 -1.93 48.04
CA ALA A 1058 -14.35 -2.61 48.98
C ALA A 1058 -14.76 -4.00 48.49
N GLU A 1059 -15.00 -4.16 47.19
CA GLU A 1059 -15.39 -5.43 46.54
C GLU A 1059 -14.20 -6.32 46.13
N ASN A 1060 -12.97 -5.88 46.44
CA ASN A 1060 -11.70 -6.55 46.12
C ASN A 1060 -11.56 -6.90 44.62
N VAL A 1061 -11.97 -5.95 43.77
CA VAL A 1061 -11.95 -6.03 42.30
C VAL A 1061 -10.65 -5.39 41.80
N PRO A 1062 -9.85 -6.06 40.96
CA PRO A 1062 -8.53 -5.57 40.53
C PRO A 1062 -8.63 -4.53 39.39
N ILE A 1063 -9.52 -3.54 39.54
CA ILE A 1063 -9.74 -2.43 38.60
C ILE A 1063 -9.50 -1.10 39.34
N LYS A 1064 -8.94 -0.11 38.66
CA LYS A 1064 -8.77 1.27 39.13
C LYS A 1064 -9.07 2.27 38.01
N ILE A 1065 -9.77 3.35 38.34
CA ILE A 1065 -9.90 4.55 37.52
C ILE A 1065 -8.71 5.48 37.80
N ILE A 1066 -8.02 5.89 36.74
CA ILE A 1066 -7.01 6.95 36.75
C ILE A 1066 -7.51 8.11 35.86
N HIS A 1067 -7.23 9.37 36.24
CA HIS A 1067 -7.79 10.53 35.54
C HIS A 1067 -6.90 11.77 35.61
N PHE A 1068 -7.02 12.64 34.60
CA PHE A 1068 -6.42 13.97 34.53
C PHE A 1068 -7.47 14.96 34.03
N GLY A 1069 -7.88 15.86 34.92
CA GLY A 1069 -9.07 16.68 34.70
C GLY A 1069 -10.27 15.81 34.35
N SER A 1070 -10.77 15.95 33.12
CA SER A 1070 -11.93 15.24 32.57
C SER A 1070 -11.61 14.06 31.63
N LEU A 1071 -10.33 13.77 31.38
CA LEU A 1071 -9.87 12.51 30.78
C LEU A 1071 -9.76 11.45 31.89
N PHE A 1072 -10.26 10.24 31.67
CA PHE A 1072 -10.06 9.10 32.55
C PHE A 1072 -9.82 7.79 31.77
N ARG A 1073 -9.25 6.80 32.44
CA ARG A 1073 -9.05 5.44 31.92
C ARG A 1073 -9.32 4.39 33.00
N PHE A 1074 -9.83 3.24 32.56
CA PHE A 1074 -9.81 2.02 33.35
C PHE A 1074 -8.41 1.38 33.27
N THR A 1075 -7.91 0.90 34.40
CA THR A 1075 -6.68 0.11 34.52
C THR A 1075 -6.96 -1.12 35.37
N PHE A 1076 -6.33 -2.25 35.06
CA PHE A 1076 -6.53 -3.50 35.78
C PHE A 1076 -5.37 -4.48 35.56
N THR A 1077 -5.26 -5.47 36.45
CA THR A 1077 -4.34 -6.61 36.28
C THR A 1077 -5.07 -7.82 35.73
N GLY A 1078 -4.52 -8.47 34.71
CA GLY A 1078 -5.14 -9.63 34.05
C GLY A 1078 -6.16 -9.26 32.97
N ASN A 1079 -6.82 -10.28 32.42
CA ASN A 1079 -7.60 -10.16 31.20
C ASN A 1079 -9.07 -9.75 31.43
N LEU A 1080 -9.32 -8.47 31.75
CA LEU A 1080 -10.68 -7.95 32.02
C LEU A 1080 -11.30 -7.14 30.86
N ASP A 1081 -10.79 -7.27 29.62
CA ASP A 1081 -11.33 -6.58 28.43
C ASP A 1081 -12.84 -6.85 28.18
N LEU A 1082 -13.37 -7.98 28.68
CA LEU A 1082 -14.80 -8.30 28.62
C LEU A 1082 -15.67 -7.24 29.33
N LEU A 1083 -15.13 -6.50 30.31
CA LEU A 1083 -15.78 -5.35 30.95
C LEU A 1083 -16.32 -4.36 29.92
N PHE A 1084 -15.57 -4.10 28.85
CA PHE A 1084 -15.95 -3.11 27.84
C PHE A 1084 -17.12 -3.60 26.96
N TYR A 1085 -17.24 -4.91 26.74
CA TYR A 1085 -18.41 -5.51 26.07
C TYR A 1085 -19.64 -5.53 26.98
N HIS A 1086 -19.46 -5.73 28.29
CA HIS A 1086 -20.53 -5.57 29.28
C HIS A 1086 -21.01 -4.11 29.38
N LEU A 1087 -20.11 -3.12 29.37
CA LEU A 1087 -20.48 -1.71 29.32
C LEU A 1087 -21.29 -1.36 28.06
N LEU A 1088 -20.88 -1.85 26.89
CA LEU A 1088 -21.62 -1.68 25.64
C LEU A 1088 -23.02 -2.33 25.70
N LEU A 1089 -23.16 -3.52 26.29
CA LEU A 1089 -24.47 -4.11 26.56
C LEU A 1089 -25.31 -3.24 27.50
N ASN A 1090 -24.72 -2.76 28.59
CA ASN A 1090 -25.36 -1.90 29.60
C ASN A 1090 -25.57 -0.44 29.16
N GLY A 1091 -25.29 -0.09 27.89
CA GLY A 1091 -25.62 1.23 27.33
C GLY A 1091 -24.57 2.32 27.60
N VAL A 1092 -23.31 1.94 27.81
CA VAL A 1092 -22.17 2.87 27.91
C VAL A 1092 -21.21 2.60 26.75
N TYR A 1093 -20.96 3.61 25.92
CA TYR A 1093 -20.07 3.48 24.76
C TYR A 1093 -18.62 3.85 25.09
N ILE A 1094 -17.75 2.85 24.97
CA ILE A 1094 -16.30 2.99 25.08
C ILE A 1094 -15.62 2.38 23.85
N TRP A 1095 -14.98 3.24 23.06
CA TRP A 1095 -14.16 2.82 21.93
C TRP A 1095 -12.92 2.00 22.35
N GLU A 1096 -12.44 1.20 21.42
CA GLU A 1096 -11.24 0.35 21.45
C GLU A 1096 -9.95 1.02 21.93
N GLY A 1097 -9.77 2.34 21.81
CA GLY A 1097 -8.60 3.06 22.37
C GLY A 1097 -8.65 3.30 23.89
N ARG A 1098 -9.81 3.10 24.52
CA ARG A 1098 -10.05 3.18 25.99
C ARG A 1098 -9.73 4.51 26.69
N ASN A 1099 -9.38 5.57 25.96
CA ASN A 1099 -9.39 6.94 26.53
C ASN A 1099 -10.85 7.37 26.70
N CYS A 1100 -11.26 7.63 27.94
CA CYS A 1100 -12.62 8.04 28.28
C CYS A 1100 -12.67 9.51 28.70
N PHE A 1101 -13.80 10.17 28.46
CA PHE A 1101 -13.96 11.60 28.68
C PHE A 1101 -15.35 11.91 29.22
N ILE A 1102 -15.43 12.76 30.24
CA ILE A 1102 -16.68 13.43 30.60
C ILE A 1102 -16.78 14.74 29.81
N SER A 1103 -18.00 15.12 29.46
CA SER A 1103 -18.35 16.37 28.77
C SER A 1103 -19.29 17.21 29.63
N THR A 1104 -19.40 18.53 29.40
CA THR A 1104 -20.27 19.41 30.20
C THR A 1104 -21.76 19.04 30.07
N ALA A 1105 -22.14 18.35 28.99
CA ALA A 1105 -23.47 17.81 28.77
C ALA A 1105 -23.79 16.53 29.55
N HIS A 1106 -22.82 15.88 30.21
CA HIS A 1106 -23.11 14.80 31.17
C HIS A 1106 -23.81 15.40 32.39
N THR A 1107 -25.05 14.98 32.61
CA THR A 1107 -25.80 15.29 33.83
C THR A 1107 -25.29 14.45 35.00
N ASP A 1108 -25.60 14.84 36.24
CA ASP A 1108 -25.23 14.02 37.40
C ASP A 1108 -25.98 12.66 37.40
N GLN A 1109 -27.18 12.61 36.77
CA GLN A 1109 -27.88 11.35 36.49
C GLN A 1109 -27.11 10.46 35.49
N ASP A 1110 -26.46 11.03 34.48
CA ASP A 1110 -25.59 10.26 33.56
C ASP A 1110 -24.36 9.68 34.29
N ILE A 1111 -23.82 10.41 35.28
CA ILE A 1111 -22.70 9.92 36.10
C ILE A 1111 -23.13 8.77 37.01
N GLU A 1112 -24.28 8.86 37.68
CA GLU A 1112 -24.82 7.75 38.48
C GLU A 1112 -25.19 6.55 37.60
N PHE A 1113 -25.72 6.78 36.39
CA PHE A 1113 -25.96 5.72 35.41
C PHE A 1113 -24.64 5.02 35.01
N LEU A 1114 -23.57 5.78 34.74
CA LEU A 1114 -22.25 5.25 34.43
C LEU A 1114 -21.68 4.43 35.60
N ILE A 1115 -21.78 4.94 36.84
CA ILE A 1115 -21.34 4.24 38.05
C ILE A 1115 -22.09 2.92 38.19
N GLN A 1116 -23.42 2.91 38.01
CA GLN A 1116 -24.22 1.70 38.11
C GLN A 1116 -23.99 0.72 36.95
N ALA A 1117 -23.77 1.20 35.73
CA ALA A 1117 -23.43 0.36 34.58
C ALA A 1117 -22.07 -0.34 34.75
N VAL A 1118 -21.08 0.33 35.35
CA VAL A 1118 -19.79 -0.27 35.73
C VAL A 1118 -19.99 -1.33 36.82
N LYS A 1119 -20.74 -1.02 37.89
CA LYS A 1119 -21.05 -1.99 38.97
C LYS A 1119 -21.78 -3.22 38.43
N ASN A 1120 -22.82 -3.04 37.62
CA ASN A 1120 -23.54 -4.14 36.96
C ASN A 1120 -22.62 -5.00 36.07
N SER A 1121 -21.70 -4.36 35.33
CA SER A 1121 -20.73 -5.07 34.48
C SER A 1121 -19.71 -5.88 35.30
N VAL A 1122 -19.32 -5.40 36.48
CA VAL A 1122 -18.50 -6.14 37.45
C VAL A 1122 -19.25 -7.35 38.01
N GLU A 1123 -20.52 -7.19 38.42
CA GLU A 1123 -21.30 -8.33 38.91
C GLU A 1123 -21.61 -9.36 37.81
N GLU A 1124 -21.81 -8.95 36.55
CA GLU A 1124 -21.89 -9.88 35.42
C GLU A 1124 -20.58 -10.65 35.23
N LEU A 1125 -19.41 -9.99 35.28
CA LEU A 1125 -18.11 -10.67 35.21
C LEU A 1125 -17.85 -11.63 36.39
N ARG A 1126 -18.23 -11.23 37.61
CA ARG A 1126 -18.15 -12.07 38.81
C ARG A 1126 -19.06 -13.29 38.73
N THR A 1127 -20.28 -13.11 38.24
CA THR A 1127 -21.23 -14.21 37.97
C THR A 1127 -20.69 -15.16 36.91
N GLY A 1128 -20.03 -14.62 35.87
CA GLY A 1128 -19.32 -15.40 34.87
C GLY A 1128 -18.01 -16.02 35.31
N GLY A 1129 -17.61 -15.90 36.59
CA GLY A 1129 -16.37 -16.47 37.11
C GLY A 1129 -15.08 -15.79 36.63
N PHE A 1130 -15.15 -14.59 36.05
CA PHE A 1130 -13.98 -13.79 35.63
C PHE A 1130 -13.41 -12.91 36.76
N LEU A 1131 -14.12 -12.81 37.88
CA LEU A 1131 -13.68 -12.12 39.10
C LEU A 1131 -13.88 -13.03 40.33
N PRO A 1132 -13.15 -12.81 41.43
CA PRO A 1132 -13.38 -13.55 42.67
C PRO A 1132 -14.83 -13.44 43.13
N LYS A 1133 -15.43 -14.59 43.47
CA LYS A 1133 -16.75 -14.63 44.12
C LYS A 1133 -16.62 -13.96 45.49
N GLN A 1134 -17.60 -13.14 45.86
CA GLN A 1134 -17.58 -12.43 47.15
C GLN A 1134 -17.26 -13.41 48.27
N GLN A 1135 -16.31 -13.05 49.14
CA GLN A 1135 -16.15 -13.75 50.41
C GLN A 1135 -17.42 -13.50 51.21
N THR A 1136 -18.28 -14.52 51.29
CA THR A 1136 -19.33 -14.55 52.30
C THR A 1136 -18.65 -14.48 53.65
N ASN A 1137 -18.69 -13.30 54.27
CA ASN A 1137 -18.35 -13.12 55.67
C ASN A 1137 -19.22 -14.10 56.46
N GLN A 1138 -18.63 -15.25 56.83
CA GLN A 1138 -19.27 -16.19 57.73
C GLN A 1138 -19.57 -15.40 59.01
N THR A 1139 -20.85 -15.23 59.30
CA THR A 1139 -21.30 -14.56 60.50
C THR A 1139 -20.70 -15.32 61.69
N ILE A 1140 -19.64 -14.78 62.29
CA ILE A 1140 -19.07 -15.33 63.51
C ILE A 1140 -20.16 -15.15 64.57
N THR A 1141 -20.92 -16.22 64.78
CA THR A 1141 -21.88 -16.35 65.85
C THR A 1141 -21.11 -16.19 67.15
N LYS A 1142 -21.27 -15.03 67.78
CA LYS A 1142 -20.70 -14.76 69.10
C LYS A 1142 -21.24 -15.82 70.05
N SER A 1143 -20.39 -16.78 70.41
CA SER A 1143 -20.63 -17.63 71.57
C SER A 1143 -20.63 -16.76 72.82
N GLU A 1144 -21.56 -17.04 73.72
CA GLU A 1144 -21.69 -16.30 74.97
C GLU A 1144 -20.49 -16.61 75.88
N GLY A 1145 -19.89 -15.56 76.44
CA GLY A 1145 -18.74 -15.62 77.36
C GLY A 1145 -18.74 -14.37 78.23
N ILE A 1146 -18.67 -14.54 79.55
CA ILE A 1146 -19.06 -13.53 80.55
C ILE A 1146 -17.81 -13.03 81.32
N LEU A 1147 -17.96 -11.88 81.98
CA LEU A 1147 -17.02 -11.17 82.90
C LEU A 1147 -16.10 -10.16 82.16
N ILE A 1148 -16.13 -8.84 82.40
CA ILE A 1148 -16.43 -7.96 83.57
C ILE A 1148 -15.34 -8.05 84.66
N PRO A 1149 -14.79 -6.92 85.17
CA PRO A 1149 -15.15 -5.51 84.93
C PRO A 1149 -14.26 -4.80 83.89
#